data_AF-A0A7L3QJ87-F1
#
_entry.id   AF-A0A7L3QJ87-F1
#
_cell.length_a   1.000
_cell.length_b   1.000
_cell.length_c   1.000
_cell.angle_alpha   90.00
_cell.angle_beta   90.00
_cell.angle_gamma   90.00
#
_symmetry.space_group_name_H-M   'P 1'
#
loop_
_entity.id
_entity.type
_entity.pdbx_description
1 polymer ?
#
loop_
_entity_poly.entity_id
_entity_poly.type
_entity_poly.pdbx_seq_one_letter_code
_entity_poly.pdbx_strand_id
1 'polypeptide(L)'
;FTGPSQVLDLEAESIGVTSVTLQWVVNDSAAGTYTYRIRFVNGTSVRNLTFSDTKAEIVGLIPGTMYNFTVSAVAADNETEGEGVSTVLYTRPSQVLDLEAESIGVTSVTLQWVVNDSAAGTYTYRIRFVNGTSVRNLTFSDTKAEIVGLIPGTMYNFTVSAVAADNETEGEGVSTVLYTRPSQVLDLEAESIGVTSVTLQWVVNDSAAGTYTYRIRFVNGTSVRNLTFSDTKAEIVGLIPGTMYNFTVSAVAADNETEGEGVSIVLYTRPSQVLDLEAESIGVTSVTLQWVVNDSAAGTYTYRIRFVNGTSVRNLTFSDTKAEIVGLIPGTMYNFTVSAVAADNETEGEGVSTVLYTIPVSVDSFRCEPVAKQPFLMLKWKCPYGNNSGFSIKISNTSEDEFAPRCTVEGLEQTFPTANLNFFSIYNVTIITLSSGSASSPVYKLCHTSITDPPPPTEVPSVKAVSHSSLSVEFSDFDSLNGPLEAYAIMITTEDQSSESLKSKLNNTYKDFKQKKTTAYVTYVIKTEQAESHSSRSQSGKNTINVGKGNTMYGYENGPLIPLRSYRACVAGFTNITFMADMIEGEDSYVSFSPCSEPVLLPQDPGVIAGVVIGCLLAIFAVVAIGGFIFWRRRRKDKRNTDVSFSPIKSKMIKVENFESYFKKQQADSNCGFAEEYEELKSAGVHQPKFAAELPENRGKNRYNNVLPYDISRVKLSNQSSGTGDYINANYMPGYNSKKAFIAAQGPLPNTIEDFWQMIWEKNIYSIVMLTKCVEQARTKCEQYWPDKQPKSYGDIIVTMVSEVVLPEWTIRDFTVEKSNTPESHTVRQFHFTSWPDHGVPETTDLLINFRHLVHEYNSQNPMDSPTLVHCSAGVGRTGTFIAIDRLIQQMEMEGTVDVYGVVYDLRMHRPLMVQTEDQYIFLNQCVMDIIKSQRERKTDLIYQNVTAMAIYENFTPGPAFGKANGYHT
;
A
#
# COMPACT_ATOMS: atom_id res chain seq x y z
N PHE A 1 -1.89 -138.57 -22.47
CA PHE A 1 -1.76 -137.59 -23.56
C PHE A 1 -0.30 -137.18 -23.66
N THR A 2 0.24 -136.85 -24.83
CA THR A 2 1.57 -136.22 -24.95
C THR A 2 1.44 -134.72 -24.66
N GLY A 3 2.45 -134.10 -24.05
CA GLY A 3 2.42 -132.67 -23.73
C GLY A 3 2.19 -131.82 -25.00
N PRO A 4 1.23 -130.87 -25.00
CA PRO A 4 1.04 -129.91 -26.09
C PRO A 4 2.32 -129.10 -26.36
N SER A 5 2.53 -128.69 -27.62
CA SER A 5 3.61 -127.76 -27.93
C SER A 5 3.38 -126.38 -27.30
N GLN A 6 4.47 -125.66 -27.02
CA GLN A 6 4.39 -124.29 -26.52
C GLN A 6 3.67 -123.40 -27.54
N VAL A 7 2.90 -122.43 -27.05
CA VAL A 7 2.34 -121.37 -27.90
C VAL A 7 3.49 -120.51 -28.46
N LEU A 8 3.29 -119.91 -29.62
CA LEU A 8 4.26 -119.05 -30.30
C LEU A 8 3.68 -117.65 -30.48
N ASP A 9 4.55 -116.65 -30.64
CA ASP A 9 4.18 -115.25 -30.91
C ASP A 9 3.11 -114.69 -29.96
N LEU A 10 3.26 -114.98 -28.66
CA LEU A 10 2.36 -114.44 -27.63
C LEU A 10 2.55 -112.92 -27.52
N GLU A 11 1.53 -112.17 -27.91
CA GLU A 11 1.54 -110.71 -27.87
C GLU A 11 0.19 -110.14 -27.42
N ALA A 12 0.21 -108.87 -27.00
CA ALA A 12 -1.00 -108.13 -26.67
C ALA A 12 -1.55 -107.48 -27.94
N GLU A 13 -2.80 -107.82 -28.29
CA GLU A 13 -3.50 -107.15 -29.39
C GLU A 13 -4.04 -105.78 -28.95
N SER A 14 -4.54 -105.70 -27.71
CA SER A 14 -4.99 -104.44 -27.11
C SER A 14 -4.86 -104.46 -25.60
N ILE A 15 -4.56 -103.29 -25.04
CA ILE A 15 -4.42 -103.07 -23.60
C ILE A 15 -5.41 -101.97 -23.20
N GLY A 16 -6.42 -102.34 -22.41
CA GLY A 16 -7.41 -101.45 -21.84
C GLY A 16 -7.11 -101.05 -20.40
N VAL A 17 -8.00 -100.28 -19.79
CA VAL A 17 -7.86 -99.79 -18.39
C VAL A 17 -8.07 -100.93 -17.40
N THR A 18 -9.07 -101.80 -17.63
CA THR A 18 -9.37 -102.97 -16.78
C THR A 18 -9.39 -104.28 -17.56
N SER A 19 -8.86 -104.28 -18.79
CA SER A 19 -8.79 -105.48 -19.62
C SER A 19 -7.54 -105.54 -20.49
N VAL A 20 -7.13 -106.76 -20.86
CA VAL A 20 -6.05 -107.03 -21.81
C VAL A 20 -6.50 -108.12 -22.76
N THR A 21 -6.31 -107.92 -24.07
CA THR A 21 -6.57 -108.93 -25.09
C THR A 21 -5.25 -109.52 -25.57
N LEU A 22 -5.05 -110.82 -25.33
CA LEU A 22 -3.87 -111.56 -25.75
C LEU A 22 -4.18 -112.40 -27.00
N GLN A 23 -3.20 -112.52 -27.88
CA GLN A 23 -3.25 -113.42 -29.03
C GLN A 23 -1.96 -114.23 -29.14
N TRP A 24 -2.07 -115.45 -29.64
CA TRP A 24 -0.93 -116.35 -29.85
C TRP A 24 -1.20 -117.30 -31.01
N VAL A 25 -0.14 -117.95 -31.48
CA VAL A 25 -0.18 -118.94 -32.56
C VAL A 25 0.18 -120.31 -31.99
N VAL A 26 -0.41 -121.37 -32.54
CA VAL A 26 -0.07 -122.75 -32.17
C VAL A 26 0.26 -123.52 -33.42
N ASN A 27 1.48 -124.07 -33.47
CA ASN A 27 1.94 -124.89 -34.59
C ASN A 27 1.99 -126.35 -34.15
N ASP A 28 0.80 -126.96 -33.99
CA ASP A 28 0.59 -128.34 -33.60
C ASP A 28 -0.55 -128.95 -34.44
N SER A 29 -0.39 -130.18 -34.90
CA SER A 29 -1.41 -130.87 -35.69
C SER A 29 -2.69 -131.18 -34.89
N ALA A 30 -2.62 -131.16 -33.55
CA ALA A 30 -3.76 -131.33 -32.64
C ALA A 30 -4.34 -130.01 -32.07
N ALA A 31 -3.86 -128.84 -32.53
CA ALA A 31 -4.21 -127.52 -32.00
C ALA A 31 -5.71 -127.23 -31.91
N GLY A 32 -6.52 -127.78 -32.84
CA GLY A 32 -7.99 -127.60 -32.85
C GLY A 32 -8.75 -128.31 -31.72
N THR A 33 -8.06 -129.06 -30.86
CA THR A 33 -8.63 -129.75 -29.68
C THR A 33 -8.11 -129.20 -28.36
N TYR A 34 -7.23 -128.21 -28.40
CA TYR A 34 -6.63 -127.62 -27.21
C TYR A 34 -7.54 -126.55 -26.60
N THR A 35 -7.50 -126.46 -25.27
CA THR A 35 -7.95 -125.26 -24.56
C THR A 35 -6.73 -124.53 -24.01
N TYR A 36 -6.80 -123.22 -23.87
CA TYR A 36 -5.68 -122.40 -23.47
C TYR A 36 -5.91 -121.88 -22.05
N ARG A 37 -5.05 -122.30 -21.13
CA ARG A 37 -5.08 -121.84 -19.74
C ARG A 37 -4.14 -120.65 -19.62
N ILE A 38 -4.74 -119.49 -19.36
CA ILE A 38 -4.04 -118.23 -19.12
C ILE A 38 -3.94 -118.04 -17.62
N ARG A 39 -2.73 -118.19 -17.08
CA ARG A 39 -2.40 -117.86 -15.70
C ARG A 39 -1.87 -116.44 -15.67
N PHE A 40 -2.49 -115.55 -14.91
CA PHE A 40 -2.00 -114.18 -14.73
C PHE A 40 -1.72 -113.88 -13.27
N VAL A 41 -0.57 -113.25 -13.05
CA VAL A 41 -0.02 -113.01 -11.71
C VAL A 41 0.24 -111.52 -11.52
N ASN A 42 -0.24 -110.97 -10.40
CA ASN A 42 0.06 -109.63 -9.92
C ASN A 42 0.43 -109.73 -8.43
N GLY A 43 1.70 -109.53 -8.12
CA GLY A 43 2.24 -109.75 -6.77
C GLY A 43 2.00 -111.19 -6.29
N THR A 44 1.22 -111.35 -5.22
CA THR A 44 0.83 -112.66 -4.66
C THR A 44 -0.51 -113.18 -5.20
N SER A 45 -1.27 -112.37 -5.94
CA SER A 45 -2.54 -112.77 -6.53
C SER A 45 -2.30 -113.54 -7.81
N VAL A 46 -2.76 -114.79 -7.85
CA VAL A 46 -2.72 -115.66 -9.02
C VAL A 46 -4.15 -115.97 -9.42
N ARG A 47 -4.49 -115.76 -10.69
CA ARG A 47 -5.75 -116.21 -11.27
C ARG A 47 -5.47 -116.98 -12.55
N ASN A 48 -6.36 -117.91 -12.88
CA ASN A 48 -6.31 -118.66 -14.12
C ASN A 48 -7.69 -118.62 -14.79
N LEU A 49 -7.68 -118.49 -16.11
CA LEU A 49 -8.86 -118.57 -16.95
C LEU A 49 -8.56 -119.53 -18.10
N THR A 50 -9.61 -120.14 -18.66
CA THR A 50 -9.46 -121.10 -19.76
C THR A 50 -10.33 -120.69 -20.93
N PHE A 51 -9.74 -120.66 -22.12
CA PHE A 51 -10.38 -120.22 -23.36
C PHE A 51 -10.22 -121.29 -24.44
N SER A 52 -11.13 -121.34 -25.40
CA SER A 52 -11.07 -122.26 -26.54
C SER A 52 -10.35 -121.67 -27.76
N ASP A 53 -10.28 -120.35 -27.86
CA ASP A 53 -9.71 -119.65 -29.01
C ASP A 53 -8.26 -119.23 -28.75
N THR A 54 -7.49 -119.01 -29.82
CA THR A 54 -6.09 -118.52 -29.74
C THR A 54 -5.99 -117.00 -29.50
N LYS A 55 -7.10 -116.40 -29.08
CA LYS A 55 -7.26 -115.00 -28.70
C LYS A 55 -8.19 -114.95 -27.49
N ALA A 56 -7.83 -114.19 -26.47
CA ALA A 56 -8.64 -114.08 -25.26
C ALA A 56 -8.59 -112.67 -24.68
N GLU A 57 -9.76 -112.16 -24.29
CA GLU A 57 -9.88 -110.92 -23.51
C GLU A 57 -10.00 -111.26 -22.02
N ILE A 58 -9.09 -110.71 -21.23
CA ILE A 58 -9.08 -110.82 -19.77
C ILE A 58 -9.63 -109.52 -19.21
N VAL A 59 -10.77 -109.58 -18.52
CA VAL A 59 -11.45 -108.42 -17.93
C VAL A 59 -11.39 -108.42 -16.39
N GLY A 60 -11.65 -107.28 -15.77
CA GLY A 60 -11.66 -107.13 -14.30
C GLY A 60 -10.25 -107.01 -13.69
N LEU A 61 -9.29 -106.55 -14.49
CA LEU A 61 -7.94 -106.22 -14.06
C LEU A 61 -7.92 -104.84 -13.37
N ILE A 62 -6.97 -104.65 -12.45
CA ILE A 62 -6.75 -103.38 -11.76
C ILE A 62 -5.98 -102.42 -12.67
N PRO A 63 -6.42 -101.16 -12.87
CA PRO A 63 -5.74 -100.16 -13.70
C PRO A 63 -4.27 -99.94 -13.36
N GLY A 64 -3.47 -99.59 -14.37
CA GLY A 64 -2.04 -99.26 -14.27
C GLY A 64 -1.14 -100.31 -13.61
N THR A 65 -1.60 -101.55 -13.47
CA THR A 65 -0.90 -102.58 -12.70
C THR A 65 -0.19 -103.59 -13.59
N MET A 66 1.00 -104.03 -13.19
CA MET A 66 1.76 -105.08 -13.87
C MET A 66 1.09 -106.45 -13.70
N TYR A 67 0.92 -107.18 -14.80
CA TYR A 67 0.53 -108.57 -14.81
C TYR A 67 1.53 -109.39 -15.64
N ASN A 68 1.97 -110.51 -15.08
CA ASN A 68 2.69 -111.54 -15.83
C ASN A 68 1.67 -112.59 -16.31
N PHE A 69 1.44 -112.66 -17.62
CA PHE A 69 0.51 -113.57 -18.27
C PHE A 69 1.27 -114.76 -18.85
N THR A 70 1.01 -115.96 -18.34
CA THR A 70 1.52 -117.23 -18.85
C THR A 70 0.40 -117.97 -19.57
N VAL A 71 0.57 -118.23 -20.86
CA VAL A 71 -0.37 -119.01 -21.67
C VAL A 71 0.19 -120.42 -21.88
N SER A 72 -0.60 -121.42 -21.50
CA SER A 72 -0.28 -122.84 -21.68
C SER A 72 -1.39 -123.53 -22.47
N ALA A 73 -1.01 -124.32 -23.48
CA ALA A 73 -1.95 -125.18 -24.18
C ALA A 73 -2.24 -126.41 -23.30
N VAL A 74 -3.52 -126.74 -23.15
CA VAL A 74 -4.01 -127.87 -22.36
C VAL A 74 -4.66 -128.86 -23.32
N ALA A 75 -4.21 -130.11 -23.27
CA ALA A 75 -4.76 -131.18 -24.10
C ALA A 75 -6.24 -131.44 -23.77
N ALA A 76 -6.95 -132.17 -24.65
CA ALA A 76 -8.38 -132.44 -24.50
C ALA A 76 -8.79 -133.20 -23.21
N ASP A 77 -7.83 -133.75 -22.46
CA ASP A 77 -8.04 -134.33 -21.13
C ASP A 77 -8.20 -133.30 -20.01
N ASN A 78 -7.95 -132.01 -20.29
CA ASN A 78 -7.99 -130.90 -19.34
C ASN A 78 -7.02 -131.02 -18.15
N GLU A 79 -6.09 -131.98 -18.21
CA GLU A 79 -5.09 -132.27 -17.18
C GLU A 79 -3.65 -132.09 -17.68
N THR A 80 -3.35 -132.44 -18.93
CA THR A 80 -1.99 -132.36 -19.48
C THR A 80 -1.70 -130.95 -20.02
N GLU A 81 -0.89 -130.16 -19.31
CA GLU A 81 -0.45 -128.81 -19.71
C GLU A 81 0.92 -128.83 -20.42
N GLY A 82 1.04 -128.06 -21.50
CA GLY A 82 2.29 -127.78 -22.19
C GLY A 82 3.14 -126.71 -21.48
N GLU A 83 4.38 -126.52 -21.94
CA GLU A 83 5.26 -125.46 -21.43
C GLU A 83 4.62 -124.08 -21.67
N GLY A 84 4.50 -123.30 -20.60
CA GLY A 84 3.84 -121.99 -20.64
C GLY A 84 4.76 -120.89 -21.15
N VAL A 85 4.28 -120.09 -22.11
CA VAL A 85 4.97 -118.89 -22.58
C VAL A 85 4.43 -117.68 -21.84
N SER A 86 5.33 -116.82 -21.35
CA SER A 86 4.96 -115.67 -20.52
C SER A 86 5.24 -114.35 -21.20
N THR A 87 4.34 -113.38 -21.01
CA THR A 87 4.54 -111.97 -21.36
C THR A 87 4.14 -111.07 -20.19
N VAL A 88 4.86 -109.97 -20.01
CA VAL A 88 4.62 -109.01 -18.93
C VAL A 88 4.03 -107.74 -19.52
N LEU A 89 2.87 -107.33 -19.01
CA LEU A 89 2.14 -106.17 -19.52
C LEU A 89 1.59 -105.35 -18.34
N TYR A 90 1.46 -104.05 -18.55
CA TYR A 90 0.71 -103.17 -17.67
C TYR A 90 -0.66 -102.90 -18.29
N THR A 91 -1.72 -102.93 -17.49
CA THR A 91 -3.02 -102.35 -17.90
C THR A 91 -2.89 -100.83 -17.99
N ARG A 92 -3.71 -100.16 -18.80
CA ARG A 92 -3.71 -98.69 -18.84
C ARG A 92 -4.18 -98.11 -17.50
N PRO A 93 -3.57 -97.00 -17.02
CA PRO A 93 -4.14 -96.20 -15.94
C PRO A 93 -5.52 -95.62 -16.29
N SER A 94 -6.35 -95.34 -15.28
CA SER A 94 -7.56 -94.54 -15.46
C SER A 94 -7.21 -93.08 -15.78
N GLN A 95 -8.14 -92.37 -16.42
CA GLN A 95 -7.99 -90.92 -16.64
C GLN A 95 -7.89 -90.17 -15.30
N VAL A 96 -7.15 -89.06 -15.29
CA VAL A 96 -7.09 -88.17 -14.12
C VAL A 96 -8.43 -87.46 -13.90
N LEU A 97 -8.72 -87.06 -12.66
CA LEU A 97 -9.94 -86.36 -12.26
C LEU A 97 -9.61 -84.96 -11.73
N ASP A 98 -10.59 -84.07 -11.74
CA ASP A 98 -10.51 -82.71 -11.16
C ASP A 98 -9.26 -81.93 -11.61
N LEU A 99 -8.94 -82.00 -12.91
CA LEU A 99 -7.82 -81.26 -13.48
C LEU A 99 -8.10 -79.76 -13.46
N GLU A 100 -7.41 -79.03 -12.60
CA GLU A 100 -7.55 -77.58 -12.47
C GLU A 100 -6.20 -76.90 -12.26
N ALA A 101 -6.19 -75.57 -12.45
CA ALA A 101 -5.04 -74.75 -12.15
C ALA A 101 -5.07 -74.32 -10.69
N GLU A 102 -4.02 -74.63 -9.94
CA GLU A 102 -3.84 -74.13 -8.58
C GLU A 102 -3.33 -72.68 -8.58
N SER A 103 -2.40 -72.37 -9.50
CA SER A 103 -1.89 -71.02 -9.68
C SER A 103 -1.46 -70.77 -11.12
N ILE A 104 -1.80 -69.59 -11.63
CA ILE A 104 -1.40 -69.13 -12.97
C ILE A 104 -0.39 -67.99 -12.80
N GLY A 105 0.83 -68.21 -13.26
CA GLY A 105 1.91 -67.22 -13.28
C GLY A 105 2.07 -66.55 -14.64
N VAL A 106 3.09 -65.69 -14.75
CA VAL A 106 3.43 -64.98 -16.00
C VAL A 106 4.08 -65.92 -17.02
N THR A 107 5.01 -66.76 -16.56
CA THR A 107 5.72 -67.74 -17.39
C THR A 107 5.58 -69.18 -16.86
N SER A 108 4.68 -69.39 -15.90
CA SER A 108 4.41 -70.70 -15.34
C SER A 108 2.94 -70.95 -15.04
N VAL A 109 2.54 -72.22 -15.02
CA VAL A 109 1.21 -72.68 -14.58
C VAL A 109 1.40 -73.90 -13.70
N THR A 110 0.75 -73.90 -12.55
CA THR A 110 0.73 -75.06 -11.64
C THR A 110 -0.61 -75.77 -11.76
N LEU A 111 -0.57 -77.01 -12.24
CA LEU A 111 -1.74 -77.87 -12.39
C LEU A 111 -1.80 -78.86 -11.24
N GLN A 112 -3.02 -79.19 -10.82
CA GLN A 112 -3.31 -80.25 -9.85
C GLN A 112 -4.43 -81.15 -10.37
N TRP A 113 -4.38 -82.43 -10.01
CA TRP A 113 -5.37 -83.43 -10.39
C TRP A 113 -5.42 -84.57 -9.35
N VAL A 114 -6.42 -85.43 -9.47
CA VAL A 114 -6.63 -86.57 -8.57
C VAL A 114 -6.65 -87.87 -9.37
N VAL A 115 -6.11 -88.95 -8.80
CA VAL A 115 -6.19 -90.30 -9.35
C VAL A 115 -6.64 -91.28 -8.27
N ASN A 116 -7.69 -92.04 -8.57
CA ASN A 116 -8.31 -92.97 -7.62
C ASN A 116 -7.92 -94.43 -7.85
N ASP A 117 -6.98 -94.70 -8.75
CA ASP A 117 -6.45 -96.05 -8.97
C ASP A 117 -5.65 -96.53 -7.76
N SER A 118 -5.79 -97.79 -7.38
CA SER A 118 -5.01 -98.37 -6.28
C SER A 118 -3.50 -98.41 -6.57
N ALA A 119 -3.09 -98.36 -7.84
CA ALA A 119 -1.69 -98.33 -8.27
C ALA A 119 -1.14 -96.89 -8.45
N ALA A 120 -1.92 -95.85 -8.17
CA ALA A 120 -1.58 -94.45 -8.44
C ALA A 120 -0.23 -93.98 -7.86
N GLY A 121 0.20 -94.55 -6.72
CA GLY A 121 1.50 -94.23 -6.11
C GLY A 121 2.72 -94.67 -6.91
N THR A 122 2.53 -95.43 -8.00
CA THR A 122 3.60 -95.88 -8.91
C THR A 122 3.57 -95.18 -10.27
N TYR A 123 2.58 -94.30 -10.50
CA TYR A 123 2.39 -93.66 -11.79
C TYR A 123 3.36 -92.49 -11.98
N THR A 124 3.70 -92.23 -13.23
CA THR A 124 4.20 -90.93 -13.68
C THR A 124 3.11 -90.24 -14.49
N TYR A 125 3.17 -88.92 -14.59
CA TYR A 125 2.15 -88.10 -15.25
C TYR A 125 2.78 -87.36 -16.42
N ARG A 126 2.31 -87.66 -17.62
CA ARG A 126 2.76 -87.02 -18.86
C ARG A 126 1.83 -85.86 -19.17
N ILE A 127 2.37 -84.65 -19.09
CA ILE A 127 1.65 -83.41 -19.40
C ILE A 127 2.07 -82.95 -20.78
N ARG A 128 1.15 -83.04 -21.74
CA ARG A 128 1.29 -82.48 -23.08
C ARG A 128 0.65 -81.11 -23.10
N PHE A 129 1.37 -80.07 -23.51
CA PHE A 129 0.80 -78.73 -23.65
C PHE A 129 1.04 -78.16 -25.05
N VAL A 130 0.00 -77.53 -25.58
CA VAL A 130 -0.07 -77.05 -26.95
C VAL A 130 -0.37 -75.56 -26.97
N ASN A 131 0.42 -74.82 -27.76
CA ASN A 131 0.18 -73.43 -28.11
C ASN A 131 0.37 -73.29 -29.64
N GLY A 132 -0.74 -73.07 -30.36
CA GLY A 132 -0.76 -73.07 -31.82
C GLY A 132 -0.25 -74.39 -32.39
N THR A 133 0.88 -74.35 -33.12
CA THR A 133 1.54 -75.54 -33.69
C THR A 133 2.64 -76.11 -32.80
N SER A 134 3.00 -75.43 -31.71
CA SER A 134 4.04 -75.90 -30.80
C SER A 134 3.47 -76.91 -29.81
N VAL A 135 4.06 -78.10 -29.75
CA VAL A 135 3.69 -79.16 -28.83
C VAL A 135 4.90 -79.51 -27.98
N ARG A 136 4.74 -79.52 -26.67
CA ARG A 136 5.75 -79.99 -25.71
C ARG A 136 5.12 -80.98 -24.75
N ASN A 137 5.92 -81.89 -24.23
CA ASN A 137 5.52 -82.81 -23.17
C ASN A 137 6.56 -82.82 -22.04
N LEU A 138 6.08 -82.96 -20.81
CA LEU A 138 6.88 -83.09 -19.60
C LEU A 138 6.33 -84.25 -18.78
N THR A 139 7.17 -84.88 -17.96
CA THR A 139 6.78 -86.01 -17.11
C THR A 139 7.09 -85.71 -15.64
N PHE A 140 6.13 -85.96 -14.76
CA PHE A 140 6.23 -85.69 -13.31
C PHE A 140 5.83 -86.93 -12.50
N SER A 141 6.28 -87.04 -11.26
CA SER A 141 5.89 -88.14 -10.35
C SER A 141 4.70 -87.80 -9.46
N ASP A 142 4.44 -86.51 -9.24
CA ASP A 142 3.45 -86.03 -8.28
C ASP A 142 2.15 -85.67 -9.00
N THR A 143 1.02 -85.67 -8.28
CA THR A 143 -0.30 -85.26 -8.79
C THR A 143 -0.48 -83.74 -8.86
N LYS A 144 0.63 -83.02 -8.83
CA LYS A 144 0.76 -81.57 -8.92
C LYS A 144 2.04 -81.28 -9.68
N ALA A 145 1.98 -80.39 -10.67
CA ALA A 145 3.13 -80.04 -11.47
C ALA A 145 3.15 -78.56 -11.81
N GLU A 146 4.32 -77.94 -11.66
CA GLU A 146 4.60 -76.59 -12.15
C GLU A 146 5.25 -76.67 -13.54
N ILE A 147 4.58 -76.11 -14.54
CA ILE A 147 5.09 -75.99 -15.90
C ILE A 147 5.68 -74.59 -16.05
N VAL A 148 7.00 -74.50 -16.24
CA VAL A 148 7.73 -73.23 -16.38
C VAL A 148 8.19 -72.98 -17.82
N GLY A 149 8.56 -71.73 -18.13
CA GLY A 149 9.07 -71.33 -19.45
C GLY A 149 7.97 -71.17 -20.50
N LEU A 150 6.75 -70.88 -20.06
CA LEU A 150 5.62 -70.51 -20.90
C LEU A 150 5.72 -69.04 -21.34
N ILE A 151 5.06 -68.71 -22.44
CA ILE A 151 5.00 -67.34 -22.97
C ILE A 151 3.91 -66.57 -22.21
N PRO A 152 4.16 -65.33 -21.76
CA PRO A 152 3.15 -64.50 -21.10
C PRO A 152 1.89 -64.25 -21.93
N GLY A 153 0.74 -64.10 -21.25
CA GLY A 153 -0.57 -63.78 -21.82
C GLY A 153 -1.06 -64.70 -22.94
N THR A 154 -0.55 -65.93 -23.00
CA THR A 154 -0.76 -66.84 -24.12
C THR A 154 -1.62 -68.03 -23.72
N MET A 155 -2.53 -68.44 -24.61
CA MET A 155 -3.38 -69.61 -24.44
C MET A 155 -2.58 -70.91 -24.58
N TYR A 156 -2.75 -71.82 -23.63
CA TYR A 156 -2.25 -73.18 -23.67
C TYR A 156 -3.37 -74.18 -23.42
N ASN A 157 -3.41 -75.25 -24.20
CA ASN A 157 -4.22 -76.44 -23.91
C ASN A 157 -3.31 -77.50 -23.28
N PHE A 158 -3.54 -77.82 -22.01
CA PHE A 158 -2.80 -78.81 -21.23
C PHE A 158 -3.59 -80.11 -21.17
N THR A 159 -2.99 -81.20 -21.62
CA THR A 159 -3.51 -82.57 -21.53
C THR A 159 -2.65 -83.37 -20.54
N VAL A 160 -3.25 -83.90 -19.48
CA VAL A 160 -2.56 -84.73 -18.48
C VAL A 160 -2.99 -86.19 -18.63
N SER A 161 -2.03 -87.08 -18.84
CA SER A 161 -2.23 -88.53 -18.90
C SER A 161 -1.44 -89.23 -17.80
N ALA A 162 -2.06 -90.18 -17.11
CA ALA A 162 -1.35 -91.08 -16.21
C ALA A 162 -0.63 -92.17 -17.00
N VAL A 163 0.62 -92.47 -16.62
CA VAL A 163 1.47 -93.48 -17.24
C VAL A 163 1.82 -94.52 -16.17
N ALA A 164 1.68 -95.79 -16.51
CA ALA A 164 1.99 -96.89 -15.59
C ALA A 164 3.49 -96.94 -15.24
N ALA A 165 3.88 -97.80 -14.29
CA ALA A 165 5.25 -97.87 -13.78
C ALA A 165 6.32 -98.30 -14.83
N ASP A 166 5.90 -98.80 -15.99
CA ASP A 166 6.77 -99.04 -17.15
C ASP A 166 7.17 -97.76 -17.90
N ASN A 167 6.57 -96.62 -17.58
CA ASN A 167 6.75 -95.33 -18.24
C ASN A 167 6.38 -95.33 -19.75
N GLU A 168 5.66 -96.36 -20.21
CA GLU A 168 5.27 -96.56 -21.61
C GLU A 168 3.74 -96.65 -21.76
N THR A 169 3.05 -97.38 -20.87
CA THR A 169 1.61 -97.61 -20.97
C THR A 169 0.82 -96.39 -20.46
N GLU A 170 0.34 -95.57 -21.39
CA GLU A 170 -0.37 -94.31 -21.12
C GLU A 170 -1.90 -94.48 -21.14
N GLY A 171 -2.56 -93.92 -20.12
CA GLY A 171 -4.01 -93.82 -20.01
C GLY A 171 -4.61 -92.75 -20.95
N GLU A 172 -5.93 -92.58 -20.89
CA GLU A 172 -6.59 -91.48 -21.61
C GLU A 172 -6.28 -90.13 -20.95
N GLY A 173 -5.92 -89.13 -21.76
CA GLY A 173 -5.54 -87.81 -21.28
C GLY A 173 -6.74 -86.88 -21.10
N VAL A 174 -6.72 -86.06 -20.04
CA VAL A 174 -7.74 -85.03 -19.76
C VAL A 174 -7.19 -83.65 -20.04
N SER A 175 -7.96 -82.80 -20.71
CA SER A 175 -7.52 -81.48 -21.17
C SER A 175 -8.15 -80.32 -20.39
N THR A 176 -7.38 -79.25 -20.18
CA THR A 176 -7.85 -77.94 -19.71
C THR A 176 -7.18 -76.81 -20.50
N VAL A 177 -7.89 -75.69 -20.71
CA VAL A 177 -7.40 -74.53 -21.47
C VAL A 177 -7.23 -73.35 -20.53
N LEU A 178 -6.05 -72.75 -20.52
CA LEU A 178 -5.68 -71.67 -19.62
C LEU A 178 -4.87 -70.61 -20.37
N TYR A 179 -4.98 -69.36 -19.94
CA TYR A 179 -4.06 -68.30 -20.33
C TYR A 179 -3.02 -68.10 -19.23
N THR A 180 -1.75 -67.94 -19.59
CA THR A 180 -0.75 -67.40 -18.66
C THR A 180 -1.04 -65.92 -18.38
N ARG A 181 -0.60 -65.40 -17.24
CA ARG A 181 -0.77 -63.98 -16.93
C ARG A 181 0.11 -63.13 -17.86
N PRO A 182 -0.39 -62.00 -18.39
CA PRO A 182 0.48 -61.01 -19.04
C PRO A 182 1.58 -60.50 -18.11
N SER A 183 2.72 -60.10 -18.68
CA SER A 183 3.73 -59.36 -17.91
C SER A 183 3.19 -57.98 -17.49
N GLN A 184 3.76 -57.41 -16.43
CA GLN A 184 3.45 -56.04 -16.04
C GLN A 184 3.81 -55.06 -17.17
N VAL A 185 3.05 -53.97 -17.26
CA VAL A 185 3.37 -52.88 -18.20
C VAL A 185 4.68 -52.19 -17.79
N LEU A 186 5.39 -51.63 -18.75
CA LEU A 186 6.66 -50.92 -18.56
C LEU A 186 6.50 -49.45 -18.94
N ASP A 187 7.39 -48.59 -18.43
CA ASP A 187 7.46 -47.17 -18.76
C ASP A 187 6.11 -46.46 -18.68
N LEU A 188 5.33 -46.77 -17.63
CA LEU A 188 4.06 -46.10 -17.39
C LEU A 188 4.30 -44.63 -17.04
N GLU A 189 3.87 -43.74 -17.93
CA GLU A 189 4.01 -42.31 -17.76
C GLU A 189 2.78 -41.54 -18.23
N ALA A 190 2.65 -40.30 -17.77
CA ALA A 190 1.63 -39.39 -18.23
C ALA A 190 2.14 -38.64 -19.46
N GLU A 191 1.53 -38.87 -20.62
CA GLU A 191 1.86 -38.13 -21.85
C GLU A 191 1.33 -36.69 -21.76
N SER A 192 0.12 -36.52 -21.22
CA SER A 192 -0.47 -35.21 -20.98
C SER A 192 -1.40 -35.23 -19.78
N ILE A 193 -1.37 -34.13 -19.04
CA ILE A 193 -2.22 -33.91 -17.87
C ILE A 193 -3.08 -32.68 -18.18
N GLY A 194 -4.39 -32.88 -18.32
CA GLY A 194 -5.38 -31.85 -18.54
C GLY A 194 -6.11 -31.46 -17.24
N VAL A 195 -7.13 -30.60 -17.39
CA VAL A 195 -7.95 -30.11 -16.27
C VAL A 195 -8.93 -31.19 -15.78
N THR A 196 -9.57 -31.91 -16.70
CA THR A 196 -10.53 -32.99 -16.40
C THR A 196 -10.16 -34.30 -17.08
N SER A 197 -8.96 -34.39 -17.66
CA SER A 197 -8.47 -35.60 -18.30
C SER A 197 -6.98 -35.82 -18.07
N VAL A 198 -6.56 -37.08 -18.15
CA VAL A 198 -5.16 -37.51 -18.12
C VAL A 198 -4.96 -38.54 -19.23
N THR A 199 -3.92 -38.37 -20.04
CA THR A 199 -3.52 -39.35 -21.04
C THR A 199 -2.31 -40.12 -20.55
N LEU A 200 -2.46 -41.42 -20.36
CA LEU A 200 -1.40 -42.33 -19.94
C LEU A 200 -0.89 -43.11 -21.15
N GLN A 201 0.41 -43.41 -21.15
CA GLN A 201 1.04 -44.30 -22.11
C GLN A 201 1.97 -45.29 -21.39
N TRP A 202 2.13 -46.47 -21.98
CA TRP A 202 2.97 -47.54 -21.44
C TRP A 202 3.45 -48.46 -22.56
N VAL A 203 4.36 -49.36 -22.24
CA VAL A 203 4.94 -50.34 -23.18
C VAL A 203 4.71 -51.76 -22.65
N VAL A 204 4.47 -52.71 -23.56
CA VAL A 204 4.43 -54.14 -23.26
C VAL A 204 5.28 -54.89 -24.26
N ASN A 205 6.24 -55.68 -23.75
CA ASN A 205 7.22 -56.41 -24.55
C ASN A 205 6.87 -57.89 -24.74
N ASP A 206 5.68 -58.32 -24.30
CA ASP A 206 5.20 -59.67 -24.52
C ASP A 206 4.93 -59.92 -26.00
N SER A 207 5.24 -61.12 -26.49
CA SER A 207 4.94 -61.50 -27.87
C SER A 207 3.44 -61.54 -28.17
N ALA A 208 2.59 -61.72 -27.15
CA ALA A 208 1.14 -61.74 -27.27
C ALA A 208 0.48 -60.35 -27.07
N ALA A 209 1.27 -59.28 -26.88
CA ALA A 209 0.79 -57.95 -26.51
C ALA A 209 -0.28 -57.37 -27.46
N GLY A 210 -0.23 -57.70 -28.75
CA GLY A 210 -1.23 -57.26 -29.74
C GLY A 210 -2.65 -57.81 -29.53
N THR A 211 -2.84 -58.75 -28.60
CA THR A 211 -4.15 -59.33 -28.24
C THR A 211 -4.65 -58.87 -26.87
N TYR A 212 -3.87 -58.08 -26.16
CA TYR A 212 -4.20 -57.66 -24.80
C TYR A 212 -5.23 -56.52 -24.82
N THR A 213 -5.98 -56.45 -23.73
CA THR A 213 -6.67 -55.23 -23.33
C THR A 213 -6.06 -54.72 -22.03
N TYR A 214 -6.24 -53.44 -21.73
CA TYR A 214 -5.61 -52.78 -20.60
C TYR A 214 -6.67 -52.24 -19.66
N ARG A 215 -6.68 -52.74 -18.42
CA ARG A 215 -7.59 -52.31 -17.38
C ARG A 215 -6.91 -51.24 -16.54
N ILE A 216 -7.46 -50.03 -16.56
CA ILE A 216 -6.98 -48.89 -15.79
C ILE A 216 -7.91 -48.68 -14.60
N ARG A 217 -7.42 -48.98 -13.40
CA ARG A 217 -8.10 -48.68 -12.14
C ARG A 217 -7.57 -47.35 -11.62
N PHE A 218 -8.44 -46.40 -11.29
CA PHE A 218 -8.01 -45.14 -10.68
C PHE A 218 -8.78 -44.81 -9.41
N VAL A 219 -8.06 -44.28 -8.44
CA VAL A 219 -8.55 -44.02 -7.09
C VAL A 219 -8.33 -42.56 -6.71
N ASN A 220 -9.39 -41.93 -6.18
CA ASN A 220 -9.35 -40.62 -5.54
C ASN A 220 -10.12 -40.71 -4.21
N GLY A 221 -9.39 -40.68 -3.09
CA GLY A 221 -9.94 -40.92 -1.76
C GLY A 221 -10.61 -42.30 -1.67
N THR A 222 -11.93 -42.32 -1.49
CA THR A 222 -12.74 -43.55 -1.42
C THR A 222 -13.36 -43.96 -2.75
N SER A 223 -13.29 -43.10 -3.78
CA SER A 223 -13.87 -43.39 -5.09
C SER A 223 -12.91 -44.24 -5.91
N VAL A 224 -13.41 -45.39 -6.38
CA VAL A 224 -12.68 -46.31 -7.26
C VAL A 224 -13.44 -46.45 -8.55
N ARG A 225 -12.76 -46.27 -9.69
CA ARG A 225 -13.31 -46.54 -11.03
C ARG A 225 -12.33 -47.38 -11.82
N ASN A 226 -12.85 -48.13 -12.79
CA ASN A 226 -12.04 -48.88 -13.75
C ASN A 226 -12.54 -48.63 -15.17
N LEU A 227 -11.61 -48.59 -16.12
CA LEU A 227 -11.88 -48.48 -17.55
C LEU A 227 -11.00 -49.49 -18.30
N THR A 228 -11.44 -49.91 -19.48
CA THR A 228 -10.69 -50.87 -20.30
C THR A 228 -10.43 -50.27 -21.68
N PHE A 229 -9.20 -50.43 -22.17
CA PHE A 229 -8.73 -49.92 -23.46
C PHE A 229 -8.01 -51.02 -24.26
N SER A 230 -7.97 -50.91 -25.59
CA SER A 230 -7.23 -51.84 -26.46
C SER A 230 -5.81 -51.39 -26.77
N ASP A 231 -5.57 -50.08 -26.73
CA ASP A 231 -4.30 -49.47 -27.11
C ASP A 231 -3.39 -49.29 -25.89
N THR A 232 -2.08 -49.18 -26.11
CA THR A 232 -1.08 -48.89 -25.06
C THR A 232 -1.00 -47.41 -24.67
N LYS A 233 -2.06 -46.67 -25.02
CA LYS A 233 -2.27 -45.26 -24.72
C LYS A 233 -3.76 -45.07 -24.46
N ALA A 234 -4.10 -44.37 -23.38
CA ALA A 234 -5.48 -44.15 -23.00
C ALA A 234 -5.69 -42.75 -22.45
N GLU A 235 -6.75 -42.09 -22.91
CA GLU A 235 -7.24 -40.83 -22.33
C GLU A 235 -8.37 -41.13 -21.34
N ILE A 236 -8.14 -40.77 -20.07
CA ILE A 236 -9.12 -40.88 -19.00
C ILE A 236 -9.77 -39.51 -18.83
N VAL A 237 -11.07 -39.40 -19.10
CA VAL A 237 -11.85 -38.15 -19.02
C VAL A 237 -12.82 -38.12 -17.84
N GLY A 238 -13.33 -36.95 -17.50
CA GLY A 238 -14.33 -36.77 -16.43
C GLY A 238 -13.71 -36.80 -15.02
N LEU A 239 -12.43 -36.46 -14.91
CA LEU A 239 -11.72 -36.28 -13.65
C LEU A 239 -12.03 -34.90 -13.06
N ILE A 240 -11.93 -34.80 -11.73
CA ILE A 240 -12.11 -33.55 -10.98
C ILE A 240 -10.82 -32.72 -11.04
N PRO A 241 -10.87 -31.43 -11.40
CA PRO A 241 -9.71 -30.54 -11.46
C PRO A 241 -8.89 -30.48 -10.17
N GLY A 242 -7.58 -30.24 -10.31
CA GLY A 242 -6.61 -30.10 -9.20
C GLY A 242 -6.57 -31.25 -8.20
N THR A 243 -7.09 -32.43 -8.54
CA THR A 243 -7.25 -33.53 -7.60
C THR A 243 -6.24 -34.64 -7.86
N MET A 244 -5.75 -35.26 -6.78
CA MET A 244 -4.83 -36.41 -6.83
C MET A 244 -5.57 -37.68 -7.26
N TYR A 245 -4.99 -38.42 -8.20
CA TYR A 245 -5.41 -39.75 -8.58
C TYR A 245 -4.24 -40.72 -8.56
N ASN A 246 -4.48 -41.93 -8.06
CA ASN A 246 -3.57 -43.06 -8.21
C ASN A 246 -4.11 -43.98 -9.32
N PHE A 247 -3.43 -44.04 -10.45
CA PHE A 247 -3.79 -44.86 -11.62
C PHE A 247 -2.98 -46.14 -11.62
N THR A 248 -3.65 -47.30 -11.66
CA THR A 248 -3.05 -48.62 -11.80
C THR A 248 -3.43 -49.21 -13.15
N VAL A 249 -2.45 -49.53 -13.99
CA VAL A 249 -2.66 -50.15 -15.32
C VAL A 249 -2.24 -51.61 -15.27
N SER A 250 -3.15 -52.50 -15.63
CA SER A 250 -2.90 -53.94 -15.75
C SER A 250 -3.20 -54.42 -17.18
N ALA A 251 -2.31 -55.24 -17.74
CA ALA A 251 -2.59 -55.96 -18.99
C ALA A 251 -3.50 -57.16 -18.71
N VAL A 252 -4.49 -57.38 -19.57
CA VAL A 252 -5.46 -58.48 -19.50
C VAL A 252 -5.32 -59.31 -20.77
N ALA A 253 -5.21 -60.62 -20.62
CA ALA A 253 -5.08 -61.54 -21.75
C ALA A 253 -6.34 -61.53 -22.64
N ALA A 254 -6.27 -62.23 -23.78
CA ALA A 254 -7.33 -62.25 -24.78
C ALA A 254 -8.68 -62.84 -24.30
N ASP A 255 -8.68 -63.53 -23.15
CA ASP A 255 -9.89 -64.01 -22.48
C ASP A 255 -10.64 -62.90 -21.72
N ASN A 256 -10.06 -61.69 -21.61
CA ASN A 256 -10.58 -60.55 -20.86
C ASN A 256 -10.78 -60.81 -19.34
N GLU A 257 -10.21 -61.90 -18.83
CA GLU A 257 -10.32 -62.34 -17.44
C GLU A 257 -8.96 -62.44 -16.75
N THR A 258 -7.96 -63.02 -17.43
CA THR A 258 -6.64 -63.26 -16.86
C THR A 258 -5.83 -61.96 -16.83
N GLU A 259 -5.81 -61.29 -15.68
CA GLU A 259 -5.14 -60.01 -15.45
C GLU A 259 -3.72 -60.19 -14.90
N GLY A 260 -2.75 -59.49 -15.49
CA GLY A 260 -1.36 -59.40 -15.03
C GLY A 260 -1.21 -58.57 -13.75
N GLU A 261 0.03 -58.36 -13.31
CA GLU A 261 0.30 -57.43 -12.21
C GLU A 261 0.19 -55.97 -12.69
N GLY A 262 -0.50 -55.14 -11.89
CA GLY A 262 -0.75 -53.74 -12.24
C GLY A 262 0.37 -52.81 -11.77
N VAL A 263 0.75 -51.84 -12.61
CA VAL A 263 1.73 -50.80 -12.28
C VAL A 263 1.01 -49.49 -11.99
N SER A 264 1.44 -48.76 -10.96
CA SER A 264 0.76 -47.55 -10.50
C SER A 264 1.56 -46.27 -10.68
N ILE A 265 0.87 -45.17 -11.01
CA ILE A 265 1.40 -43.81 -11.06
C ILE A 265 0.44 -42.84 -10.34
N VAL A 266 0.98 -41.93 -9.53
CA VAL A 266 0.22 -40.91 -8.81
C VAL A 266 0.38 -39.58 -9.51
N LEU A 267 -0.73 -38.92 -9.87
CA LEU A 267 -0.75 -37.67 -10.61
C LEU A 267 -1.82 -36.73 -10.05
N TYR A 268 -1.60 -35.43 -10.18
CA TYR A 268 -2.66 -34.42 -10.01
C TYR A 268 -3.18 -34.00 -11.38
N THR A 269 -4.49 -33.88 -11.54
CA THR A 269 -5.05 -33.15 -12.69
C THR A 269 -4.74 -31.66 -12.57
N ARG A 270 -4.68 -30.92 -13.67
CA ARG A 270 -4.48 -29.47 -13.61
C ARG A 270 -5.68 -28.77 -12.93
N PRO A 271 -5.46 -27.77 -12.09
CA PRO A 271 -6.52 -26.85 -11.67
C PRO A 271 -7.18 -26.15 -12.86
N SER A 272 -8.45 -25.78 -12.71
CA SER A 272 -9.10 -24.88 -13.66
C SER A 272 -8.45 -23.49 -13.61
N GLN A 273 -8.55 -22.74 -14.71
CA GLN A 273 -8.12 -21.34 -14.73
C GLN A 273 -8.92 -20.51 -13.69
N VAL A 274 -8.27 -19.49 -13.13
CA VAL A 274 -8.94 -18.55 -12.22
C VAL A 274 -9.99 -17.73 -12.98
N LEU A 275 -11.04 -17.29 -12.30
CA LEU A 275 -12.12 -16.49 -12.84
C LEU A 275 -12.12 -15.10 -12.21
N ASP A 276 -12.75 -14.13 -12.89
CA ASP A 276 -12.95 -12.76 -12.39
C ASP A 276 -11.67 -12.12 -11.84
N LEU A 277 -10.55 -12.29 -12.54
CA LEU A 277 -9.28 -11.68 -12.18
C LEU A 277 -9.35 -10.16 -12.36
N GLU A 278 -9.40 -9.45 -11.25
CA GLU A 278 -9.49 -7.99 -11.22
C GLU A 278 -8.61 -7.37 -10.14
N ALA A 279 -8.39 -6.06 -10.25
CA ALA A 279 -7.67 -5.28 -9.26
C ALA A 279 -8.65 -4.73 -8.23
N GLU A 280 -8.50 -5.12 -6.98
CA GLU A 280 -9.26 -4.54 -5.87
C GLU A 280 -8.76 -3.13 -5.55
N SER A 281 -7.44 -2.94 -5.56
CA SER A 281 -6.81 -1.64 -5.34
C SER A 281 -5.51 -1.51 -6.12
N ILE A 282 -5.30 -0.33 -6.70
CA ILE A 282 -4.07 0.01 -7.42
C ILE A 282 -3.41 1.14 -6.65
N GLY A 283 -2.22 0.89 -6.12
CA GLY A 283 -1.40 1.86 -5.39
C GLY A 283 -0.28 2.44 -6.25
N VAL A 284 0.58 3.21 -5.58
CA VAL A 284 1.76 3.83 -6.19
C VAL A 284 2.87 2.80 -6.43
N THR A 285 3.12 1.92 -5.44
CA THR A 285 4.13 0.86 -5.50
C THR A 285 3.56 -0.54 -5.23
N SER A 286 2.23 -0.66 -5.17
CA SER A 286 1.55 -1.91 -4.92
C SER A 286 0.30 -2.09 -5.77
N VAL A 287 -0.09 -3.34 -6.01
CA VAL A 287 -1.35 -3.72 -6.65
C VAL A 287 -1.92 -4.91 -5.87
N THR A 288 -3.20 -4.82 -5.51
CA THR A 288 -3.93 -5.93 -4.88
C THR A 288 -4.86 -6.56 -5.91
N LEU A 289 -4.61 -7.83 -6.20
CA LEU A 289 -5.40 -8.63 -7.13
C LEU A 289 -6.36 -9.54 -6.34
N GLN A 290 -7.53 -9.76 -6.91
CA GLN A 290 -8.49 -10.75 -6.42
C GLN A 290 -9.03 -11.59 -7.60
N TRP A 291 -9.36 -12.84 -7.32
CA TRP A 291 -9.92 -13.78 -8.29
C TRP A 291 -10.77 -14.83 -7.59
N VAL A 292 -11.45 -15.67 -8.37
CA VAL A 292 -12.30 -16.76 -7.87
C VAL A 292 -11.90 -18.09 -8.52
N VAL A 293 -12.04 -19.19 -7.77
CA VAL A 293 -11.89 -20.55 -8.29
C VAL A 293 -13.06 -21.41 -7.84
N ASN A 294 -13.72 -22.07 -8.79
CA ASN A 294 -14.92 -22.88 -8.55
C ASN A 294 -14.65 -24.38 -8.48
N ASP A 295 -13.39 -24.79 -8.46
CA ASP A 295 -13.01 -26.19 -8.30
C ASP A 295 -13.34 -26.70 -6.90
N SER A 296 -13.81 -27.95 -6.80
CA SER A 296 -14.06 -28.57 -5.49
C SER A 296 -12.80 -28.74 -4.64
N ALA A 297 -11.62 -28.79 -5.27
CA ALA A 297 -10.32 -28.90 -4.61
C ALA A 297 -9.66 -27.53 -4.31
N ALA A 298 -10.33 -26.41 -4.62
CA ALA A 298 -9.75 -25.06 -4.55
C ALA A 298 -9.15 -24.69 -3.18
N GLY A 299 -9.68 -25.23 -2.08
CA GLY A 299 -9.17 -25.00 -0.73
C GLY A 299 -7.77 -25.58 -0.47
N THR A 300 -7.22 -26.37 -1.39
CA THR A 300 -5.86 -26.94 -1.31
C THR A 300 -4.86 -26.28 -2.26
N TYR A 301 -5.30 -25.32 -3.07
CA TYR A 301 -4.48 -24.70 -4.09
C TYR A 301 -3.55 -23.63 -3.51
N THR A 302 -2.44 -23.42 -4.20
CA THR A 302 -1.67 -22.18 -4.13
C THR A 302 -1.78 -21.44 -5.46
N TYR A 303 -1.48 -20.15 -5.47
CA TYR A 303 -1.64 -19.28 -6.62
C TYR A 303 -0.30 -18.65 -6.97
N ARG A 304 0.17 -18.92 -8.20
CA ARG A 304 1.41 -18.36 -8.72
C ARG A 304 1.08 -17.14 -9.56
N ILE A 305 1.59 -15.99 -9.14
CA ILE A 305 1.41 -14.71 -9.80
C ILE A 305 2.71 -14.34 -10.50
N ARG A 306 2.71 -14.44 -11.82
CA ARG A 306 3.80 -13.95 -12.67
C ARG A 306 3.47 -12.54 -13.13
N PHE A 307 4.38 -11.59 -12.93
CA PHE A 307 4.18 -10.23 -13.43
C PHE A 307 5.38 -9.74 -14.24
N VAL A 308 5.07 -9.08 -15.35
CA VAL A 308 6.05 -8.66 -16.36
C VAL A 308 5.98 -7.16 -16.58
N ASN A 309 7.15 -6.51 -16.56
CA ASN A 309 7.33 -5.13 -16.97
C ASN A 309 8.51 -5.07 -17.95
N GLY A 310 8.21 -4.87 -19.24
CA GLY A 310 9.19 -4.95 -20.31
C GLY A 310 9.86 -6.32 -20.36
N THR A 311 11.16 -6.37 -20.07
CA THR A 311 11.95 -7.62 -20.02
C THR A 311 12.06 -8.22 -18.61
N SER A 312 11.64 -7.50 -17.57
CA SER A 312 11.70 -7.98 -16.19
C SER A 312 10.51 -8.91 -15.91
N VAL A 313 10.81 -10.12 -15.47
CA VAL A 313 9.82 -11.13 -15.07
C VAL A 313 10.04 -11.47 -13.61
N ARG A 314 8.98 -11.45 -12.81
CA ARG A 314 8.98 -11.92 -11.42
C ARG A 314 7.79 -12.84 -11.19
N ASN A 315 7.94 -13.77 -10.24
CA ASN A 315 6.90 -14.67 -9.80
C ASN A 315 6.80 -14.68 -8.28
N LEU A 316 5.59 -14.74 -7.76
CA LEU A 316 5.28 -14.86 -6.33
C LEU A 316 4.21 -15.93 -6.15
N THR A 317 4.17 -16.57 -4.98
CA THR A 317 3.17 -17.61 -4.67
C THR A 317 2.40 -17.22 -3.41
N PHE A 318 1.08 -17.40 -3.45
CA PHE A 318 0.14 -17.08 -2.37
C PHE A 318 -0.81 -18.24 -2.10
N SER A 319 -1.40 -18.33 -0.91
CA SER A 319 -2.41 -19.35 -0.56
C SER A 319 -3.84 -18.87 -0.74
N ASP A 320 -4.06 -17.56 -0.65
CA ASP A 320 -5.39 -16.96 -0.69
C ASP A 320 -5.76 -16.52 -2.11
N THR A 321 -7.06 -16.39 -2.38
CA THR A 321 -7.59 -15.89 -3.67
C THR A 321 -7.52 -14.36 -3.80
N LYS A 322 -6.69 -13.73 -2.97
CA LYS A 322 -6.39 -12.32 -2.93
C LYS A 322 -4.92 -12.15 -2.59
N ALA A 323 -4.21 -11.30 -3.31
CA ALA A 323 -2.79 -11.08 -3.09
C ALA A 323 -2.41 -9.62 -3.31
N GLU A 324 -1.60 -9.09 -2.37
CA GLU A 324 -0.97 -7.77 -2.49
C GLU A 324 0.46 -7.94 -3.03
N ILE A 325 0.73 -7.35 -4.20
CA ILE A 325 2.06 -7.31 -4.81
C ILE A 325 2.67 -5.94 -4.54
N VAL A 326 3.74 -5.91 -3.75
CA VAL A 326 4.45 -4.68 -3.34
C VAL A 326 5.79 -4.50 -4.07
N GLY A 327 6.35 -3.29 -3.99
CA GLY A 327 7.68 -2.99 -4.56
C GLY A 327 7.67 -2.80 -6.08
N LEU A 328 6.51 -2.45 -6.64
CA LEU A 328 6.34 -2.09 -8.05
C LEU A 328 6.83 -0.67 -8.32
N ILE A 329 7.24 -0.39 -9.56
CA ILE A 329 7.68 0.93 -9.99
C ILE A 329 6.43 1.78 -10.27
N PRO A 330 6.34 3.02 -9.75
CA PRO A 330 5.19 3.89 -10.00
C PRO A 330 4.99 4.28 -11.46
N GLY A 331 3.75 4.55 -11.85
CA GLY A 331 3.36 4.99 -13.20
C GLY A 331 3.71 3.99 -14.31
N THR A 332 3.88 2.72 -13.96
CA THR A 332 4.42 1.70 -14.86
C THR A 332 3.39 0.61 -15.14
N MET A 333 3.36 0.16 -16.40
CA MET A 333 2.51 -0.94 -16.85
C MET A 333 3.09 -2.28 -16.40
N TYR A 334 2.23 -3.12 -15.83
CA TYR A 334 2.54 -4.50 -15.51
C TYR A 334 1.47 -5.42 -16.12
N ASN A 335 1.93 -6.52 -16.74
CA ASN A 335 1.05 -7.62 -17.13
C ASN A 335 1.14 -8.71 -16.04
N PHE A 336 0.07 -8.92 -15.29
CA PHE A 336 -0.05 -9.91 -14.23
C PHE A 336 -0.76 -11.15 -14.75
N THR A 337 -0.15 -12.31 -14.61
CA THR A 337 -0.71 -13.62 -14.93
C THR A 337 -0.85 -14.42 -13.63
N VAL A 338 -2.08 -14.83 -13.30
CA VAL A 338 -2.37 -15.66 -12.12
C VAL A 338 -2.74 -17.06 -12.58
N SER A 339 -2.06 -18.06 -12.02
CA SER A 339 -2.30 -19.48 -12.26
C SER A 339 -2.51 -20.21 -10.93
N ALA A 340 -3.52 -21.08 -10.90
CA ALA A 340 -3.74 -21.98 -9.77
C ALA A 340 -2.77 -23.18 -9.88
N VAL A 341 -2.22 -23.59 -8.75
CA VAL A 341 -1.28 -24.69 -8.62
C VAL A 341 -1.88 -25.72 -7.66
N ALA A 342 -1.87 -26.99 -8.05
CA ALA A 342 -2.40 -28.08 -7.22
C ALA A 342 -1.58 -28.27 -5.94
N ALA A 343 -2.05 -29.13 -5.04
CA ALA A 343 -1.45 -29.35 -3.72
C ALA A 343 -0.01 -29.91 -3.77
N ASP A 344 0.44 -30.44 -4.91
CA ASP A 344 1.83 -30.84 -5.15
C ASP A 344 2.79 -29.65 -5.37
N ASN A 345 2.25 -28.44 -5.53
CA ASN A 345 2.96 -27.20 -5.82
C ASN A 345 3.74 -27.22 -7.17
N GLU A 346 3.45 -28.20 -8.02
CA GLU A 346 4.10 -28.43 -9.32
C GLU A 346 3.09 -28.35 -10.47
N THR A 347 1.93 -28.98 -10.32
CA THR A 347 0.92 -29.07 -11.38
C THR A 347 0.15 -27.75 -11.51
N GLU A 348 0.53 -26.94 -12.50
CA GLU A 348 -0.01 -25.61 -12.76
C GLU A 348 -1.12 -25.62 -13.83
N GLY A 349 -2.23 -24.96 -13.50
CA GLY A 349 -3.34 -24.69 -14.41
C GLY A 349 -3.01 -23.59 -15.43
N GLU A 350 -3.95 -23.33 -16.34
CA GLU A 350 -3.79 -22.22 -17.30
C GLU A 350 -3.85 -20.86 -16.57
N GLY A 351 -2.91 -19.98 -16.90
CA GLY A 351 -2.80 -18.66 -16.27
C GLY A 351 -3.68 -17.62 -16.95
N VAL A 352 -4.44 -16.85 -16.17
CA VAL A 352 -5.24 -15.72 -16.66
C VAL A 352 -4.49 -14.42 -16.45
N SER A 353 -4.49 -13.54 -17.46
CA SER A 353 -3.70 -12.31 -17.44
C SER A 353 -4.55 -11.03 -17.40
N THR A 354 -4.07 -10.01 -16.68
CA THR A 354 -4.63 -8.66 -16.66
C THR A 354 -3.51 -7.62 -16.73
N VAL A 355 -3.76 -6.50 -17.41
CA VAL A 355 -2.79 -5.41 -17.59
C VAL A 355 -3.23 -4.22 -16.75
N LEU A 356 -2.35 -3.80 -15.84
CA LEU A 356 -2.63 -2.71 -14.91
C LEU A 356 -1.48 -1.70 -14.90
N TYR A 357 -1.80 -0.45 -14.61
CA TYR A 357 -0.82 0.63 -14.44
C TYR A 357 -0.79 1.05 -12.98
N THR A 358 0.39 1.03 -12.36
CA THR A 358 0.56 1.62 -11.03
C THR A 358 0.31 3.13 -11.09
N ILE A 359 -0.15 3.70 -9.98
CA ILE A 359 -0.38 5.15 -9.89
C ILE A 359 0.99 5.86 -9.95
N PRO A 360 1.17 6.91 -10.79
CA PRO A 360 2.40 7.68 -10.79
C PRO A 360 2.55 8.47 -9.49
N VAL A 361 3.80 8.72 -9.09
CA VAL A 361 4.08 9.54 -7.90
C VAL A 361 3.69 10.99 -8.17
N SER A 362 2.96 11.59 -7.24
CA SER A 362 2.69 13.04 -7.25
C SER A 362 3.98 13.81 -7.03
N VAL A 363 4.11 14.96 -7.68
CA VAL A 363 5.21 15.90 -7.41
C VAL A 363 5.20 16.27 -5.92
N ASP A 364 6.31 16.15 -5.20
CA ASP A 364 6.35 16.43 -3.76
C ASP A 364 5.89 17.86 -3.42
N SER A 365 6.41 18.84 -4.17
CA SER A 365 6.03 20.25 -4.10
C SER A 365 6.54 21.01 -5.32
N PHE A 366 5.94 22.16 -5.60
CA PHE A 366 6.39 23.06 -6.65
C PHE A 366 6.47 24.52 -6.17
N ARG A 367 7.24 25.31 -6.91
CA ARG A 367 7.43 26.75 -6.72
C ARG A 367 6.74 27.47 -7.85
N CYS A 368 6.10 28.59 -7.53
CA CYS A 368 5.61 29.55 -8.49
C CYS A 368 6.46 30.81 -8.33
N GLU A 369 7.24 31.15 -9.35
CA GLU A 369 8.05 32.35 -9.36
C GLU A 369 7.38 33.38 -10.28
N PRO A 370 6.86 34.50 -9.74
CA PRO A 370 6.38 35.58 -10.58
C PRO A 370 7.56 36.20 -11.35
N VAL A 371 7.39 36.37 -12.65
CA VAL A 371 8.40 37.00 -13.50
C VAL A 371 8.14 38.50 -13.55
N ALA A 372 9.14 39.31 -13.17
CA ALA A 372 9.01 40.76 -13.07
C ALA A 372 8.50 41.39 -14.38
N LYS A 373 7.46 42.23 -14.29
CA LYS A 373 6.77 42.89 -15.41
C LYS A 373 6.19 41.95 -16.49
N GLN A 374 6.12 40.64 -16.23
CA GLN A 374 5.57 39.67 -17.18
C GLN A 374 4.29 39.05 -16.65
N PRO A 375 3.28 38.83 -17.52
CA PRO A 375 1.97 38.34 -17.12
C PRO A 375 1.95 36.80 -16.98
N PHE A 376 3.01 36.14 -16.52
CA PHE A 376 3.00 34.67 -16.36
C PHE A 376 3.82 34.23 -15.14
N LEU A 377 3.57 33.00 -14.70
CA LEU A 377 4.31 32.36 -13.61
C LEU A 377 5.33 31.38 -14.18
N MET A 378 6.52 31.34 -13.58
CA MET A 378 7.46 30.25 -13.79
C MET A 378 7.24 29.18 -12.73
N LEU A 379 6.63 28.07 -13.13
CA LEU A 379 6.44 26.91 -12.29
C LEU A 379 7.72 26.08 -12.28
N LYS A 380 8.16 25.64 -11.09
CA LYS A 380 9.36 24.80 -10.93
C LYS A 380 9.11 23.66 -9.96
N TRP A 381 9.44 22.44 -10.36
CA TRP A 381 9.30 21.26 -9.50
C TRP A 381 10.37 20.22 -9.78
N LYS A 382 10.61 19.34 -8.82
CA LYS A 382 11.49 18.19 -9.03
C LYS A 382 10.74 17.06 -9.70
N CYS A 383 11.37 16.41 -10.67
CA CYS A 383 10.82 15.25 -11.33
C CYS A 383 10.62 14.10 -10.33
N PRO A 384 9.39 13.58 -10.17
CA PRO A 384 9.11 12.47 -9.26
C PRO A 384 9.76 11.17 -9.76
N TYR A 385 10.04 10.24 -8.85
CA TYR A 385 10.59 8.93 -9.19
C TYR A 385 9.55 8.03 -9.86
N GLY A 386 10.02 7.02 -10.59
CA GLY A 386 9.17 6.15 -11.40
C GLY A 386 8.90 6.71 -12.79
N ASN A 387 7.91 6.15 -13.48
CA ASN A 387 7.61 6.51 -14.85
C ASN A 387 6.48 7.55 -14.92
N ASN A 388 6.62 8.53 -15.81
CA ASN A 388 5.62 9.56 -16.06
C ASN A 388 5.56 9.87 -17.55
N SER A 389 4.35 10.17 -18.06
CA SER A 389 4.14 10.60 -19.44
C SER A 389 4.07 12.12 -19.57
N GLY A 390 4.02 12.85 -18.45
CA GLY A 390 3.95 14.31 -18.41
C GLY A 390 3.20 14.80 -17.16
N PHE A 391 2.81 16.07 -17.18
CA PHE A 391 2.06 16.69 -16.09
C PHE A 391 0.90 17.49 -16.64
N SER A 392 -0.27 17.40 -15.99
CA SER A 392 -1.41 18.30 -16.23
C SER A 392 -1.37 19.42 -15.20
N ILE A 393 -1.47 20.66 -15.68
CA ILE A 393 -1.40 21.87 -14.89
C ILE A 393 -2.74 22.58 -15.03
N LYS A 394 -3.47 22.70 -13.94
CA LYS A 394 -4.77 23.39 -13.88
C LYS A 394 -4.59 24.71 -13.15
N ILE A 395 -5.05 25.80 -13.75
CA ILE A 395 -4.99 27.13 -13.15
C ILE A 395 -6.44 27.61 -12.94
N SER A 396 -6.78 28.05 -11.72
CA SER A 396 -8.12 28.56 -11.45
C SER A 396 -8.47 29.74 -12.35
N ASN A 397 -9.71 29.83 -12.84
CA ASN A 397 -10.20 30.90 -13.72
C ASN A 397 -9.58 30.93 -15.13
N THR A 398 -8.83 29.90 -15.54
CA THR A 398 -8.51 29.65 -16.96
C THR A 398 -9.40 28.52 -17.49
N SER A 399 -9.74 28.56 -18.78
CA SER A 399 -10.66 27.59 -19.40
C SER A 399 -9.97 26.32 -19.90
N GLU A 400 -8.64 26.31 -19.99
CA GLU A 400 -7.86 25.20 -20.56
C GLU A 400 -6.79 24.72 -19.57
N ASP A 401 -6.63 23.39 -19.51
CA ASP A 401 -5.55 22.73 -18.79
C ASP A 401 -4.26 22.82 -19.62
N GLU A 402 -3.14 23.14 -18.97
CA GLU A 402 -1.82 23.18 -19.59
C GLU A 402 -1.08 21.85 -19.39
N PHE A 403 -0.24 21.46 -20.36
CA PHE A 403 0.46 20.18 -20.31
C PHE A 403 1.98 20.36 -20.39
N ALA A 404 2.68 19.91 -19.35
CA ALA A 404 4.13 19.86 -19.34
C ALA A 404 4.63 18.48 -19.82
N PRO A 405 5.77 18.44 -20.53
CA PRO A 405 6.34 17.20 -21.05
C PRO A 405 6.82 16.27 -19.93
N ARG A 406 7.05 15.01 -20.28
CA ARG A 406 7.65 14.01 -19.36
C ARG A 406 9.03 14.43 -18.87
N CYS A 407 9.30 14.07 -17.62
CA CYS A 407 10.62 14.11 -17.04
C CYS A 407 11.42 12.84 -17.39
N THR A 408 12.71 12.98 -17.71
CA THR A 408 13.60 11.84 -18.03
C THR A 408 14.55 11.44 -16.91
N VAL A 409 14.79 12.32 -15.93
CA VAL A 409 15.74 12.10 -14.83
C VAL A 409 15.09 12.47 -13.50
N GLU A 410 15.08 11.52 -12.57
CA GLU A 410 14.57 11.72 -11.21
C GLU A 410 15.30 12.86 -10.49
N GLY A 411 14.55 13.69 -9.76
CA GLY A 411 15.10 14.78 -8.94
C GLY A 411 15.58 16.01 -9.72
N LEU A 412 15.65 15.96 -11.05
CA LEU A 412 15.95 17.12 -11.89
C LEU A 412 14.84 18.15 -11.75
N GLU A 413 15.21 19.43 -11.68
CA GLU A 413 14.24 20.52 -11.62
C GLU A 413 13.67 20.79 -13.02
N GLN A 414 12.38 20.53 -13.19
CA GLN A 414 11.58 20.89 -14.34
C GLN A 414 11.06 22.31 -14.18
N THR A 415 11.12 23.10 -15.24
CA THR A 415 10.54 24.44 -15.29
C THR A 415 9.48 24.54 -16.39
N PHE A 416 8.44 25.33 -16.14
CA PHE A 416 7.33 25.50 -17.07
C PHE A 416 6.73 26.92 -16.96
N PRO A 417 6.75 27.73 -18.04
CA PRO A 417 6.04 29.00 -18.08
C PRO A 417 4.54 28.78 -18.30
N THR A 418 3.69 29.39 -17.48
CA THR A 418 2.23 29.36 -17.69
C THR A 418 1.82 30.22 -18.90
N ALA A 419 0.57 30.07 -19.34
CA ALA A 419 -0.07 31.07 -20.19
C ALA A 419 -0.15 32.44 -19.50
N ASN A 420 -0.55 33.47 -20.28
CA ASN A 420 -0.71 34.83 -19.77
C ASN A 420 -1.88 34.91 -18.78
N LEU A 421 -1.60 35.47 -17.61
CA LEU A 421 -2.46 35.69 -16.46
C LEU A 421 -2.51 37.18 -16.13
N ASN A 422 -3.55 37.61 -15.42
CA ASN A 422 -3.65 38.98 -14.92
C ASN A 422 -2.58 39.28 -13.86
N PHE A 423 -2.04 40.51 -13.87
CA PHE A 423 -1.12 41.01 -12.83
C PHE A 423 -1.82 41.12 -11.47
N PHE A 424 -1.03 41.16 -10.40
CA PHE A 424 -1.48 41.29 -9.01
C PHE A 424 -2.69 40.40 -8.63
N SER A 425 -2.69 39.17 -9.14
CA SER A 425 -3.79 38.23 -9.00
C SER A 425 -3.30 36.94 -8.35
N ILE A 426 -4.20 36.28 -7.63
CA ILE A 426 -3.92 35.00 -6.97
C ILE A 426 -4.59 33.90 -7.77
N TYR A 427 -3.81 32.91 -8.18
CA TYR A 427 -4.28 31.73 -8.88
C TYR A 427 -4.01 30.47 -8.07
N ASN A 428 -4.99 29.58 -7.98
CA ASN A 428 -4.77 28.23 -7.49
C ASN A 428 -4.23 27.38 -8.65
N VAL A 429 -2.95 27.04 -8.59
CA VAL A 429 -2.27 26.19 -9.57
C VAL A 429 -2.26 24.77 -9.04
N THR A 430 -2.65 23.80 -9.85
CA THR A 430 -2.64 22.38 -9.52
C THR A 430 -1.81 21.61 -10.51
N ILE A 431 -0.85 20.80 -10.04
CA ILE A 431 -0.03 19.91 -10.86
C ILE A 431 -0.43 18.47 -10.56
N ILE A 432 -0.73 17.71 -11.61
CA ILE A 432 -1.07 16.29 -11.57
C ILE A 432 -0.04 15.54 -12.42
N THR A 433 0.66 14.57 -11.82
CA THR A 433 1.56 13.70 -12.58
C THR A 433 0.72 12.70 -13.37
N LEU A 434 0.99 12.60 -14.67
CA LEU A 434 0.31 11.67 -15.55
C LEU A 434 1.20 10.48 -15.86
N SER A 435 0.59 9.29 -15.94
CA SER A 435 1.15 8.13 -16.61
C SER A 435 0.12 7.63 -17.63
N SER A 436 0.53 6.68 -18.46
CA SER A 436 -0.37 6.08 -19.45
C SER A 436 -1.55 5.38 -18.75
N GLY A 437 -2.70 6.05 -18.67
CA GLY A 437 -3.94 5.48 -18.14
C GLY A 437 -4.21 5.73 -16.65
N SER A 438 -3.31 6.37 -15.91
CA SER A 438 -3.56 6.77 -14.51
C SER A 438 -2.97 8.15 -14.17
N ALA A 439 -3.50 8.75 -13.10
CA ALA A 439 -3.12 10.07 -12.63
C ALA A 439 -2.80 10.02 -11.13
N SER A 440 -1.80 10.80 -10.71
CA SER A 440 -1.47 10.94 -9.30
C SER A 440 -2.50 11.79 -8.56
N SER A 441 -2.39 11.84 -7.23
CA SER A 441 -3.13 12.84 -6.46
C SER A 441 -2.66 14.25 -6.82
N PRO A 442 -3.59 15.22 -6.95
CA PRO A 442 -3.25 16.59 -7.32
C PRO A 442 -2.44 17.29 -6.22
N VAL A 443 -1.43 18.04 -6.63
CA VAL A 443 -0.69 18.93 -5.72
C VAL A 443 -0.97 20.36 -6.14
N TYR A 444 -1.54 21.15 -5.23
CA TYR A 444 -1.97 22.51 -5.54
C TYR A 444 -1.27 23.55 -4.65
N LYS A 445 -1.20 24.79 -5.15
CA LYS A 445 -0.58 25.91 -4.47
C LYS A 445 -1.17 27.23 -4.96
N LEU A 446 -1.41 28.15 -4.03
CA LEU A 446 -1.76 29.53 -4.34
C LEU A 446 -0.51 30.28 -4.81
N CYS A 447 -0.62 30.90 -5.98
CA CYS A 447 0.48 31.57 -6.65
C CYS A 447 0.09 32.99 -7.03
N HIS A 448 0.93 33.94 -6.61
CA HIS A 448 0.74 35.36 -6.88
C HIS A 448 1.48 35.72 -8.16
N THR A 449 0.78 36.37 -9.10
CA THR A 449 1.42 36.96 -10.29
C THR A 449 2.20 38.21 -9.92
N SER A 450 3.09 38.61 -10.82
CA SER A 450 3.88 39.83 -10.63
C SER A 450 3.00 41.08 -10.64
N ILE A 451 3.58 42.20 -10.25
CA ILE A 451 3.00 43.53 -10.44
C ILE A 451 3.65 44.21 -11.65
N THR A 452 2.96 45.19 -12.22
CA THR A 452 3.48 46.03 -13.31
C THR A 452 3.02 47.47 -13.14
N ASP A 453 3.34 48.33 -14.09
CA ASP A 453 2.95 49.74 -14.11
C ASP A 453 1.42 49.86 -13.87
N PRO A 454 0.96 50.75 -12.96
CA PRO A 454 -0.47 50.90 -12.69
C PRO A 454 -1.21 51.38 -13.95
N PRO A 455 -2.47 51.00 -14.18
CA PRO A 455 -3.24 51.59 -15.28
C PRO A 455 -3.31 53.13 -15.12
N PRO A 456 -2.96 53.90 -16.17
CA PRO A 456 -2.97 55.36 -16.08
C PRO A 456 -4.42 55.88 -15.95
N PRO A 457 -4.68 56.88 -15.08
CA PRO A 457 -5.99 57.47 -14.96
C PRO A 457 -6.33 58.25 -16.23
N THR A 458 -7.60 58.16 -16.65
CA THR A 458 -8.10 58.94 -17.79
C THR A 458 -8.44 60.39 -17.40
N GLU A 459 -8.61 60.67 -16.10
CA GLU A 459 -8.94 61.98 -15.58
C GLU A 459 -7.71 62.88 -15.44
N VAL A 460 -7.83 64.12 -15.89
CA VAL A 460 -6.74 65.12 -15.84
C VAL A 460 -6.70 65.80 -14.46
N PRO A 461 -5.53 66.01 -13.84
CA PRO A 461 -5.40 66.75 -12.58
C PRO A 461 -5.96 68.18 -12.68
N SER A 462 -6.72 68.60 -11.68
CA SER A 462 -7.23 69.98 -11.57
C SER A 462 -6.21 70.85 -10.84
N VAL A 463 -5.76 71.93 -11.48
CA VAL A 463 -4.76 72.84 -10.91
C VAL A 463 -5.37 74.23 -10.71
N LYS A 464 -5.17 74.81 -9.53
CA LYS A 464 -5.64 76.15 -9.17
C LYS A 464 -4.52 76.99 -8.56
N ALA A 465 -4.41 78.25 -8.95
CA ALA A 465 -3.48 79.18 -8.30
C ALA A 465 -3.97 79.55 -6.90
N VAL A 466 -3.13 79.35 -5.90
CA VAL A 466 -3.43 79.68 -4.48
C VAL A 466 -2.82 81.03 -4.11
N SER A 467 -1.62 81.33 -4.63
CA SER A 467 -0.95 82.62 -4.48
C SER A 467 -0.09 82.93 -5.71
N HIS A 468 0.64 84.04 -5.68
CA HIS A 468 1.64 84.40 -6.71
C HIS A 468 2.81 83.40 -6.82
N SER A 469 2.97 82.50 -5.84
CA SER A 469 4.09 81.55 -5.73
C SER A 469 3.66 80.13 -5.37
N SER A 470 2.35 79.81 -5.40
CA SER A 470 1.84 78.48 -5.04
C SER A 470 0.63 78.04 -5.86
N LEU A 471 0.52 76.73 -6.07
CA LEU A 471 -0.58 76.05 -6.77
C LEU A 471 -1.20 74.97 -5.86
N SER A 472 -2.47 74.68 -6.05
CA SER A 472 -3.14 73.50 -5.51
C SER A 472 -3.41 72.52 -6.65
N VAL A 473 -2.97 71.27 -6.50
CA VAL A 473 -3.16 70.18 -7.45
C VAL A 473 -4.12 69.17 -6.84
N GLU A 474 -5.27 68.97 -7.46
CA GLU A 474 -6.27 67.98 -7.08
C GLU A 474 -6.31 66.85 -8.13
N PHE A 475 -6.20 65.59 -7.70
CA PHE A 475 -6.13 64.43 -8.60
C PHE A 475 -6.84 63.20 -8.03
N SER A 476 -7.24 62.31 -8.93
CA SER A 476 -7.87 61.02 -8.61
C SER A 476 -6.81 59.91 -8.47
N ASP A 477 -7.12 58.88 -7.71
CA ASP A 477 -6.23 57.72 -7.54
C ASP A 477 -6.04 56.96 -8.88
N PHE A 478 -4.92 56.27 -8.99
CA PHE A 478 -4.66 55.32 -10.08
C PHE A 478 -5.43 54.02 -9.79
N ASP A 479 -5.71 53.22 -10.81
CA ASP A 479 -6.27 51.89 -10.59
C ASP A 479 -5.20 50.97 -9.97
N SER A 480 -5.57 50.16 -8.98
CA SER A 480 -4.70 49.18 -8.33
C SER A 480 -4.75 47.79 -8.99
N LEU A 481 -5.38 47.66 -10.16
CA LEU A 481 -5.55 46.38 -10.88
C LEU A 481 -4.23 45.66 -11.19
N ASN A 482 -3.14 46.39 -11.40
CA ASN A 482 -1.80 45.83 -11.69
C ASN A 482 -0.89 45.75 -10.45
N GLY A 483 -1.37 46.13 -9.27
CA GLY A 483 -0.59 46.19 -8.03
C GLY A 483 -1.12 47.25 -7.06
N PRO A 484 -0.83 47.13 -5.76
CA PRO A 484 -1.13 48.18 -4.80
C PRO A 484 -0.30 49.41 -5.12
N LEU A 485 -0.87 50.59 -4.95
CA LEU A 485 -0.13 51.84 -5.14
C LEU A 485 0.75 52.10 -3.92
N GLU A 486 2.05 52.27 -4.13
CA GLU A 486 3.02 52.56 -3.08
C GLU A 486 3.20 54.07 -2.89
N ALA A 487 3.17 54.84 -3.99
CA ALA A 487 3.38 56.27 -3.93
C ALA A 487 2.76 57.05 -5.11
N TYR A 488 2.62 58.36 -4.90
CA TYR A 488 2.41 59.36 -5.94
C TYR A 488 3.57 60.34 -5.97
N ALA A 489 4.01 60.76 -7.16
CA ALA A 489 4.91 61.90 -7.33
C ALA A 489 4.22 62.99 -8.14
N ILE A 490 4.21 64.22 -7.61
CA ILE A 490 3.61 65.38 -8.25
C ILE A 490 4.72 66.06 -9.05
N MET A 491 4.53 66.14 -10.37
CA MET A 491 5.46 66.77 -11.28
C MET A 491 4.91 68.11 -11.74
N ILE A 492 5.72 69.16 -11.65
CA ILE A 492 5.42 70.49 -12.18
C ILE A 492 6.21 70.71 -13.45
N THR A 493 5.53 71.14 -14.50
CA THR A 493 6.18 71.46 -15.78
C THR A 493 5.66 72.75 -16.39
N THR A 494 6.46 73.38 -17.26
CA THR A 494 6.08 74.59 -18.02
C THR A 494 5.79 74.30 -19.49
N GLU A 495 5.88 73.05 -19.90
CA GLU A 495 5.66 72.59 -21.28
C GLU A 495 4.67 71.41 -21.25
N ASP A 496 4.09 71.08 -22.41
CA ASP A 496 3.35 69.83 -22.56
C ASP A 496 4.34 68.67 -22.78
N GLN A 497 4.20 67.58 -22.05
CA GLN A 497 5.19 66.51 -21.98
C GLN A 497 4.51 65.15 -22.12
N SER A 498 5.09 64.25 -22.93
CA SER A 498 4.63 62.86 -23.02
C SER A 498 5.06 62.04 -21.80
N SER A 499 4.34 60.97 -21.48
CA SER A 499 4.63 60.08 -20.35
C SER A 499 6.06 59.53 -20.36
N GLU A 500 6.60 59.21 -21.55
CA GLU A 500 7.95 58.67 -21.71
C GLU A 500 9.03 59.75 -21.48
N SER A 501 8.75 61.01 -21.85
CA SER A 501 9.58 62.16 -21.49
C SER A 501 9.56 62.45 -19.99
N LEU A 502 8.43 62.21 -19.31
CA LEU A 502 8.30 62.43 -17.86
C LEU A 502 9.07 61.38 -17.04
N LYS A 503 9.11 60.13 -17.49
CA LYS A 503 9.82 59.03 -16.80
C LYS A 503 11.30 59.32 -16.60
N SER A 504 11.99 59.77 -17.65
CA SER A 504 13.41 60.17 -17.59
C SER A 504 13.66 61.44 -16.76
N LYS A 505 12.60 62.19 -16.40
CA LYS A 505 12.66 63.43 -15.64
C LYS A 505 12.27 63.27 -14.17
N LEU A 506 12.01 62.05 -13.70
CA LEU A 506 11.64 61.78 -12.31
C LEU A 506 12.76 62.14 -11.32
N ASN A 507 14.03 62.08 -11.73
CA ASN A 507 15.18 62.49 -10.90
C ASN A 507 15.45 64.00 -10.86
N ASN A 508 14.68 64.82 -11.59
CA ASN A 508 14.89 66.26 -11.66
C ASN A 508 14.34 66.98 -10.43
N THR A 509 15.09 67.95 -9.92
CA THR A 509 14.73 68.72 -8.70
C THR A 509 14.26 70.13 -8.98
N TYR A 510 13.64 70.74 -7.97
CA TYR A 510 13.30 72.18 -7.99
C TYR A 510 14.53 73.08 -8.24
N LYS A 511 15.72 72.68 -7.73
CA LYS A 511 16.97 73.42 -7.97
C LYS A 511 17.37 73.38 -9.44
N ASP A 512 17.24 72.24 -10.09
CA ASP A 512 17.51 72.09 -11.53
C ASP A 512 16.55 72.92 -12.36
N PHE A 513 15.27 72.95 -11.97
CA PHE A 513 14.25 73.79 -12.59
C PHE A 513 14.57 75.29 -12.44
N LYS A 514 14.96 75.75 -11.24
CA LYS A 514 15.34 77.16 -10.98
C LYS A 514 16.59 77.58 -11.75
N GLN A 515 17.53 76.66 -11.95
CA GLN A 515 18.72 76.85 -12.79
C GLN A 515 18.41 76.74 -14.30
N LYS A 516 17.15 76.54 -14.69
CA LYS A 516 16.69 76.35 -16.08
C LYS A 516 17.32 75.16 -16.80
N LYS A 517 17.74 74.12 -16.06
CA LYS A 517 18.31 72.88 -16.62
C LYS A 517 17.23 71.90 -17.09
N THR A 518 16.03 72.02 -16.55
CA THR A 518 14.87 71.19 -16.89
C THR A 518 13.60 72.04 -16.92
N THR A 519 12.61 71.58 -17.69
CA THR A 519 11.27 72.17 -17.77
C THR A 519 10.25 71.41 -16.94
N ALA A 520 10.62 70.27 -16.34
CA ALA A 520 9.78 69.48 -15.45
C ALA A 520 10.59 68.95 -14.25
N TYR A 521 10.01 68.95 -13.06
CA TYR A 521 10.65 68.43 -11.85
C TYR A 521 9.61 67.83 -10.90
N VAL A 522 10.04 66.89 -10.06
CA VAL A 522 9.20 66.36 -8.98
C VAL A 522 9.23 67.36 -7.83
N THR A 523 8.05 67.80 -7.40
CA THR A 523 7.91 68.79 -6.33
C THR A 523 7.46 68.16 -5.01
N TYR A 524 6.84 66.99 -5.05
CA TYR A 524 6.29 66.32 -3.89
C TYR A 524 6.16 64.83 -4.17
N VAL A 525 6.49 63.99 -3.19
CA VAL A 525 6.29 62.53 -3.24
C VAL A 525 5.42 62.15 -2.05
N ILE A 526 4.44 61.28 -2.24
CA ILE A 526 3.48 60.88 -1.21
C ILE A 526 3.50 59.37 -1.16
N LYS A 527 3.89 58.79 -0.03
CA LYS A 527 3.65 57.36 0.21
C LYS A 527 2.19 57.16 0.59
N THR A 528 1.53 56.15 0.03
CA THR A 528 0.11 55.87 0.28
C THR A 528 -0.18 55.60 1.76
N GLU A 529 0.73 54.97 2.52
CA GLU A 529 0.64 54.81 3.98
C GLU A 529 0.63 56.15 4.77
N GLN A 530 1.25 57.20 4.23
CA GLN A 530 1.29 58.53 4.85
C GLN A 530 0.15 59.45 4.37
N ALA A 531 -0.53 59.07 3.28
CA ALA A 531 -1.64 59.85 2.72
C ALA A 531 -2.83 59.94 3.69
N GLU A 532 -3.03 58.96 4.57
CA GLU A 532 -4.10 58.97 5.58
C GLU A 532 -3.89 60.00 6.70
N SER A 533 -2.65 60.48 6.93
CA SER A 533 -2.35 61.44 8.03
C SER A 533 -2.14 62.89 7.57
N HIS A 534 -1.89 63.12 6.28
CA HIS A 534 -1.54 64.45 5.76
C HIS A 534 -2.38 64.94 4.57
N SER A 535 -3.22 64.11 3.95
CA SER A 535 -4.14 64.55 2.90
C SER A 535 -5.51 64.91 3.48
N SER A 536 -5.99 66.12 3.19
CA SER A 536 -7.41 66.44 3.39
C SER A 536 -8.18 65.85 2.21
N ARG A 537 -8.63 64.59 2.32
CA ARG A 537 -9.48 63.96 1.31
C ARG A 537 -10.73 64.83 1.14
N SER A 538 -10.96 65.35 -0.07
CA SER A 538 -12.16 66.16 -0.33
C SER A 538 -13.42 65.29 -0.17
N GLN A 539 -14.60 65.89 0.04
CA GLN A 539 -15.87 65.15 0.14
C GLN A 539 -16.19 64.31 -1.12
N SER A 540 -15.42 64.45 -2.20
CA SER A 540 -15.50 63.69 -3.46
C SER A 540 -14.43 62.58 -3.60
N GLY A 541 -13.57 62.34 -2.59
CA GLY A 541 -12.59 61.24 -2.59
C GLY A 541 -11.24 61.54 -3.27
N LYS A 542 -10.97 62.78 -3.71
CA LYS A 542 -9.75 63.18 -4.45
C LYS A 542 -8.63 63.69 -3.52
N ASN A 543 -7.37 63.49 -3.94
CA ASN A 543 -6.19 63.97 -3.25
C ASN A 543 -5.88 65.42 -3.62
N THR A 544 -5.63 66.28 -2.64
CA THR A 544 -5.28 67.69 -2.88
C THR A 544 -3.93 68.05 -2.26
N ILE A 545 -3.00 68.58 -3.07
CA ILE A 545 -1.64 68.92 -2.68
C ILE A 545 -1.31 70.35 -3.03
N ASN A 546 -0.74 71.08 -2.07
CA ASN A 546 -0.32 72.46 -2.26
C ASN A 546 1.18 72.53 -2.56
N VAL A 547 1.50 73.02 -3.75
CA VAL A 547 2.84 73.23 -4.28
C VAL A 547 3.30 74.65 -3.96
N GLY A 548 4.56 74.82 -3.56
CA GLY A 548 5.17 76.12 -3.25
C GLY A 548 5.30 76.46 -1.76
N LYS A 549 5.22 75.48 -0.86
CA LYS A 549 5.24 75.68 0.61
C LYS A 549 6.62 75.60 1.27
N GLY A 550 7.67 75.21 0.53
CA GLY A 550 9.06 75.19 0.99
C GLY A 550 9.47 73.98 1.83
N ASN A 551 8.67 72.92 1.89
CA ASN A 551 9.05 71.67 2.55
C ASN A 551 9.86 70.75 1.62
N THR A 552 10.73 69.92 2.20
CA THR A 552 11.54 68.94 1.47
C THR A 552 11.14 67.52 1.84
N MET A 553 11.16 66.61 0.87
CA MET A 553 10.86 65.20 1.08
C MET A 553 11.60 64.32 0.06
N TYR A 554 12.30 63.27 0.51
CA TYR A 554 13.10 62.37 -0.33
C TYR A 554 13.93 63.14 -1.37
N GLY A 555 14.81 64.05 -0.95
CA GLY A 555 15.65 64.84 -1.86
C GLY A 555 14.94 65.94 -2.68
N TYR A 556 13.61 65.89 -2.83
CA TYR A 556 12.83 66.89 -3.55
C TYR A 556 12.43 68.07 -2.67
N GLU A 557 12.40 69.27 -3.25
CA GLU A 557 12.02 70.51 -2.59
C GLU A 557 10.74 71.06 -3.21
N ASN A 558 9.72 71.30 -2.38
CA ASN A 558 8.46 71.94 -2.77
C ASN A 558 8.60 73.48 -2.77
N GLY A 559 9.59 73.98 -3.51
CA GLY A 559 9.99 75.38 -3.47
C GLY A 559 8.98 76.35 -4.12
N PRO A 560 9.06 77.66 -3.80
CA PRO A 560 8.11 78.65 -4.28
C PRO A 560 8.15 78.83 -5.81
N LEU A 561 6.99 78.88 -6.44
CA LEU A 561 6.87 79.06 -7.89
C LEU A 561 7.12 80.51 -8.31
N ILE A 562 7.52 80.71 -9.56
CA ILE A 562 7.82 82.03 -10.12
C ILE A 562 6.51 82.71 -10.57
N PRO A 563 6.18 83.92 -10.07
CA PRO A 563 4.99 84.69 -10.49
C PRO A 563 4.96 84.98 -11.99
N LEU A 564 3.77 85.22 -12.55
CA LEU A 564 3.56 85.55 -13.99
C LEU A 564 4.05 84.46 -14.97
N ARG A 565 4.21 83.22 -14.50
CA ARG A 565 4.58 82.07 -15.33
C ARG A 565 3.46 81.03 -15.32
N SER A 566 3.27 80.35 -16.45
CA SER A 566 2.28 79.28 -16.60
C SER A 566 2.88 77.92 -16.22
N TYR A 567 2.14 77.13 -15.46
CA TYR A 567 2.54 75.80 -15.01
C TYR A 567 1.44 74.77 -15.29
N ARG A 568 1.85 73.54 -15.57
CA ARG A 568 1.01 72.34 -15.61
C ARG A 568 1.44 71.39 -14.50
N ALA A 569 0.53 70.56 -14.02
CA ALA A 569 0.85 69.47 -13.11
C ALA A 569 0.50 68.13 -13.74
N CYS A 570 1.38 67.15 -13.58
CA CYS A 570 1.15 65.76 -13.95
C CYS A 570 1.44 64.91 -12.69
N VAL A 571 0.72 63.81 -12.54
CA VAL A 571 0.88 62.91 -11.39
C VAL A 571 1.47 61.60 -11.88
N ALA A 572 2.53 61.13 -11.26
CA ALA A 572 3.08 59.81 -11.46
C ALA A 572 2.58 58.89 -10.35
N GLY A 573 1.94 57.77 -10.70
CA GLY A 573 1.50 56.73 -9.78
C GLY A 573 2.44 55.53 -9.84
N PHE A 574 2.81 55.00 -8.69
CA PHE A 574 3.78 53.92 -8.57
C PHE A 574 3.17 52.70 -7.90
N THR A 575 3.29 51.52 -8.53
CA THR A 575 3.04 50.22 -7.87
C THR A 575 4.29 49.70 -7.18
N ASN A 576 5.48 50.17 -7.59
CA ASN A 576 6.75 49.97 -6.93
C ASN A 576 7.66 51.18 -7.22
N ILE A 577 8.24 51.79 -6.19
CA ILE A 577 9.10 52.98 -6.33
C ILE A 577 10.53 52.71 -5.82
N THR A 578 11.51 52.89 -6.70
CA THR A 578 12.93 52.72 -6.36
C THR A 578 13.63 54.07 -6.29
N PHE A 579 14.47 54.24 -5.27
CA PHE A 579 15.27 55.46 -5.09
C PHE A 579 16.75 55.17 -5.30
N MET A 580 17.44 56.05 -6.03
CA MET A 580 18.89 56.09 -6.14
C MET A 580 19.38 57.48 -5.68
N ALA A 581 20.25 57.51 -4.67
CA ALA A 581 20.76 58.75 -4.07
C ALA A 581 19.64 59.75 -3.67
N ASP A 582 18.60 59.26 -3.00
CA ASP A 582 17.41 60.01 -2.59
C ASP A 582 16.56 60.59 -3.72
N MET A 583 16.77 60.19 -4.98
CA MET A 583 15.92 60.54 -6.13
C MET A 583 15.23 59.31 -6.70
N ILE A 584 14.04 59.48 -7.28
CA ILE A 584 13.30 58.40 -7.95
C ILE A 584 14.08 57.95 -9.20
N GLU A 585 14.41 56.66 -9.23
CA GLU A 585 14.99 55.99 -10.40
C GLU A 585 13.85 55.47 -11.28
N GLY A 586 13.58 56.17 -12.39
CA GLY A 586 12.41 55.92 -13.22
C GLY A 586 12.41 54.54 -13.88
N GLU A 587 13.56 54.04 -14.33
CA GLU A 587 13.63 52.79 -15.10
C GLU A 587 13.36 51.54 -14.25
N ASP A 588 13.85 51.54 -13.02
CA ASP A 588 13.64 50.46 -12.05
C ASP A 588 12.28 50.57 -11.32
N SER A 589 11.64 51.75 -11.37
CA SER A 589 10.30 51.99 -10.84
C SER A 589 9.20 51.51 -11.79
N TYR A 590 8.05 51.14 -11.22
CA TYR A 590 6.88 50.70 -11.97
C TYR A 590 5.86 51.83 -11.95
N VAL A 591 5.78 52.58 -13.04
CA VAL A 591 5.22 53.93 -13.05
C VAL A 591 4.37 54.20 -14.28
N SER A 592 3.22 54.82 -14.03
CA SER A 592 2.37 55.43 -15.05
C SER A 592 2.11 56.89 -14.72
N PHE A 593 1.76 57.67 -15.73
CA PHE A 593 1.52 59.10 -15.59
C PHE A 593 0.06 59.43 -15.93
N SER A 594 -0.54 60.31 -15.15
CA SER A 594 -1.77 60.99 -15.55
C SER A 594 -1.47 61.91 -16.75
N PRO A 595 -2.49 62.26 -17.56
CA PRO A 595 -2.36 63.41 -18.43
C PRO A 595 -1.95 64.66 -17.64
N CYS A 596 -1.20 65.56 -18.25
CA CYS A 596 -0.83 66.82 -17.62
C CYS A 596 -2.01 67.81 -17.66
N SER A 597 -2.15 68.62 -16.62
CA SER A 597 -3.20 69.63 -16.54
C SER A 597 -3.10 70.69 -17.64
N GLU A 598 -4.18 71.43 -17.86
CA GLU A 598 -4.13 72.69 -18.58
C GLU A 598 -3.20 73.71 -17.86
N PRO A 599 -2.60 74.67 -18.60
CA PRO A 599 -1.63 75.57 -18.03
C PRO A 599 -2.31 76.64 -17.18
N VAL A 600 -1.83 76.83 -15.95
CA VAL A 600 -2.33 77.82 -14.99
C VAL A 600 -1.31 78.93 -14.82
N LEU A 601 -1.73 80.17 -15.11
CA LEU A 601 -0.91 81.38 -14.93
C LEU A 601 -0.95 81.86 -13.48
N LEU A 602 0.20 82.02 -12.84
CA LEU A 602 0.27 82.57 -11.48
C LEU A 602 0.06 84.10 -11.45
N PRO A 603 -0.70 84.61 -10.46
CA PRO A 603 -0.92 86.05 -10.28
C PRO A 603 0.37 86.77 -9.84
N GLN A 604 0.36 88.10 -9.89
CA GLN A 604 1.52 88.94 -9.54
C GLN A 604 1.78 88.97 -8.01
N ASP A 605 3.04 89.14 -7.61
CA ASP A 605 3.46 89.25 -6.20
C ASP A 605 2.83 90.48 -5.50
N PRO A 606 2.02 90.28 -4.44
CA PRO A 606 1.44 91.36 -3.64
C PRO A 606 2.48 92.30 -3.00
N GLY A 607 3.72 91.84 -2.78
CA GLY A 607 4.83 92.64 -2.26
C GLY A 607 5.22 93.81 -3.18
N VAL A 608 4.97 93.68 -4.48
CA VAL A 608 5.19 94.74 -5.48
C VAL A 608 4.09 95.81 -5.43
N ILE A 609 2.90 95.47 -4.90
CA ILE A 609 1.75 96.40 -4.75
C ILE A 609 1.80 97.10 -3.37
N ALA A 610 2.35 96.45 -2.35
CA ALA A 610 2.46 97.00 -1.00
C ALA A 610 3.61 98.02 -0.80
N GLY A 611 4.61 98.04 -1.69
CA GLY A 611 5.74 98.98 -1.66
C GLY A 611 5.38 100.45 -1.89
N VAL A 612 4.18 100.74 -2.39
CA VAL A 612 3.67 102.12 -2.60
C VAL A 612 2.82 102.62 -1.41
N VAL A 613 2.28 101.71 -0.59
CA VAL A 613 1.34 102.06 0.50
C VAL A 613 2.02 102.11 1.89
N ILE A 614 3.11 101.38 2.07
CA ILE A 614 3.83 101.26 3.36
C ILE A 614 4.71 102.49 3.68
N GLY A 615 4.98 103.36 2.70
CA GLY A 615 5.68 104.65 2.92
C GLY A 615 4.86 105.70 3.67
N CYS A 616 3.52 105.59 3.71
CA CYS A 616 2.65 106.60 4.32
C CYS A 616 2.16 106.26 5.74
N LEU A 617 2.38 105.04 6.24
CA LEU A 617 1.81 104.58 7.51
C LEU A 617 2.83 104.37 8.65
N LEU A 618 4.13 104.58 8.39
CA LEU A 618 5.20 104.42 9.39
C LEU A 618 5.42 105.64 10.31
N ALA A 619 4.65 106.73 10.15
CA ALA A 619 4.76 107.92 11.01
C ALA A 619 3.84 107.89 12.26
N ILE A 620 2.90 106.94 12.36
CA ILE A 620 1.83 107.00 13.39
C ILE A 620 1.95 105.91 14.48
N PHE A 621 2.70 104.84 14.25
CA PHE A 621 2.80 103.72 15.22
C PHE A 621 3.94 103.83 16.26
N ALA A 622 4.77 104.87 16.19
CA ALA A 622 5.91 105.06 17.09
C ALA A 622 5.52 105.54 18.52
N VAL A 623 4.26 105.88 18.79
CA VAL A 623 3.84 106.49 20.08
C VAL A 623 3.12 105.50 21.02
N VAL A 624 2.65 104.33 20.55
CA VAL A 624 1.75 103.47 21.36
C VAL A 624 2.44 102.20 21.91
N ALA A 625 3.63 101.84 21.43
CA ALA A 625 4.29 100.58 21.79
C ALA A 625 5.05 100.57 23.14
N ILE A 626 5.16 101.70 23.84
CA ILE A 626 5.93 101.80 25.11
C ILE A 626 5.08 101.44 26.35
N GLY A 627 3.74 101.39 26.24
CA GLY A 627 2.85 101.13 27.40
C GLY A 627 2.52 99.67 27.71
N GLY A 628 2.72 98.73 26.78
CA GLY A 628 2.20 97.35 26.90
C GLY A 628 3.18 96.31 27.46
N PHE A 629 4.45 96.64 27.63
CA PHE A 629 5.52 95.64 27.83
C PHE A 629 5.78 95.25 29.30
N ILE A 630 5.04 95.81 30.28
CA ILE A 630 5.38 95.66 31.71
C ILE A 630 4.44 94.73 32.51
N PHE A 631 3.28 94.29 32.00
CA PHE A 631 2.29 93.59 32.85
C PHE A 631 2.11 92.08 32.65
N TRP A 632 2.81 91.40 31.74
CA TRP A 632 2.60 89.96 31.55
C TRP A 632 3.86 89.08 31.61
N ARG A 633 4.80 89.52 32.46
CA ARG A 633 5.94 88.70 32.89
C ARG A 633 5.90 88.50 34.40
N ARG A 634 5.03 87.60 34.89
CA ARG A 634 5.24 86.79 36.11
C ARG A 634 4.05 85.86 36.39
N ARG A 635 4.18 84.58 36.01
CA ARG A 635 4.21 83.47 36.97
C ARG A 635 4.54 82.16 36.26
N ARG A 636 5.61 81.53 36.73
CA ARG A 636 6.07 80.18 36.38
C ARG A 636 6.23 79.41 37.69
N LYS A 637 6.12 78.08 37.59
CA LYS A 637 6.20 77.01 38.61
C LYS A 637 4.88 76.63 39.29
N ASP A 638 4.45 75.38 39.07
CA ASP A 638 4.81 74.32 40.01
C ASP A 638 4.90 72.92 39.39
N LYS A 639 5.70 72.11 40.08
CA LYS A 639 6.08 70.71 39.85
C LYS A 639 5.05 69.83 40.57
N ARG A 640 4.55 68.75 39.97
CA ARG A 640 4.10 67.59 40.77
C ARG A 640 4.07 66.28 39.97
N ASN A 641 4.70 65.28 40.57
CA ASN A 641 4.65 63.87 40.25
C ASN A 641 3.20 63.39 40.14
N THR A 642 2.97 62.47 39.21
CA THR A 642 1.83 61.54 39.28
C THR A 642 2.39 60.13 39.23
N ASP A 643 2.22 59.46 40.37
CA ASP A 643 2.40 58.04 40.57
C ASP A 643 1.67 57.24 39.49
N VAL A 644 2.36 56.24 38.96
CA VAL A 644 1.75 55.18 38.17
C VAL A 644 0.97 54.30 39.14
N SER A 645 -0.36 54.40 39.05
CA SER A 645 -1.29 53.50 39.73
C SER A 645 -1.14 52.08 39.17
N PHE A 646 -0.67 51.14 40.00
CA PHE A 646 -0.82 49.72 39.74
C PHE A 646 -2.30 49.37 39.69
N SER A 647 -2.81 49.06 38.50
CA SER A 647 -4.17 48.57 38.33
C SER A 647 -4.21 47.07 38.66
N PRO A 648 -5.24 46.59 39.36
CA PRO A 648 -5.46 45.15 39.58
C PRO A 648 -5.70 44.45 38.23
N ILE A 649 -5.40 43.15 38.18
CA ILE A 649 -5.56 42.25 37.02
C ILE A 649 -6.88 42.55 36.31
N LYS A 650 -6.81 43.04 35.06
CA LYS A 650 -7.99 43.25 34.21
C LYS A 650 -8.43 41.88 33.66
N SER A 651 -9.35 41.18 34.33
CA SER A 651 -10.09 40.08 33.71
C SER A 651 -11.24 40.65 32.88
N LYS A 652 -11.42 40.22 31.63
CA LYS A 652 -12.55 40.59 30.77
C LYS A 652 -13.47 39.38 30.58
N MET A 653 -13.93 38.81 31.70
CA MET A 653 -14.74 37.60 31.71
C MET A 653 -16.14 37.85 31.10
N ILE A 654 -16.49 37.04 30.10
CA ILE A 654 -17.73 37.15 29.33
C ILE A 654 -18.50 35.83 29.48
N LYS A 655 -19.80 35.90 29.80
CA LYS A 655 -20.65 34.70 29.78
C LYS A 655 -20.82 34.19 28.36
N VAL A 656 -20.81 32.87 28.18
CA VAL A 656 -20.96 32.20 26.86
C VAL A 656 -22.20 32.70 26.11
N GLU A 657 -23.32 32.92 26.80
CA GLU A 657 -24.57 33.45 26.22
C GLU A 657 -24.43 34.85 25.58
N ASN A 658 -23.51 35.67 26.10
CA ASN A 658 -23.27 37.05 25.65
C ASN A 658 -22.06 37.17 24.72
N PHE A 659 -21.32 36.06 24.52
CA PHE A 659 -20.09 36.09 23.75
C PHE A 659 -20.32 36.47 22.28
N GLU A 660 -21.44 36.06 21.68
CA GLU A 660 -21.80 36.45 20.31
C GLU A 660 -21.94 37.97 20.15
N SER A 661 -22.60 38.62 21.10
CA SER A 661 -22.76 40.08 21.09
C SER A 661 -21.44 40.80 21.33
N TYR A 662 -20.61 40.27 22.25
CA TYR A 662 -19.25 40.75 22.46
C TYR A 662 -18.42 40.62 21.18
N PHE A 663 -18.40 39.45 20.54
CA PHE A 663 -17.64 39.16 19.34
C PHE A 663 -17.99 40.12 18.20
N LYS A 664 -19.28 40.32 17.92
CA LYS A 664 -19.75 41.28 16.90
C LYS A 664 -19.35 42.72 17.22
N LYS A 665 -19.36 43.10 18.50
CA LYS A 665 -18.91 44.43 18.93
C LYS A 665 -17.41 44.61 18.73
N GLN A 666 -16.60 43.62 19.07
CA GLN A 666 -15.14 43.68 18.93
C GLN A 666 -14.69 43.62 17.47
N GLN A 667 -15.43 42.91 16.62
CA GLN A 667 -15.19 42.79 15.17
C GLN A 667 -15.59 44.05 14.38
N ALA A 668 -16.45 44.91 14.92
CA ALA A 668 -16.87 46.14 14.26
C ALA A 668 -15.68 47.05 13.93
N ASP A 669 -15.85 47.92 12.92
CA ASP A 669 -14.86 48.89 12.48
C ASP A 669 -13.48 48.26 12.20
N SER A 670 -13.48 47.17 11.42
CA SER A 670 -12.29 46.39 11.06
C SER A 670 -11.53 45.81 12.27
N ASN A 671 -12.23 45.10 13.15
CA ASN A 671 -11.68 44.47 14.36
C ASN A 671 -11.08 45.45 15.38
N CYS A 672 -11.50 46.73 15.37
CA CYS A 672 -10.92 47.78 16.21
C CYS A 672 -10.89 47.41 17.70
N GLY A 673 -11.95 46.75 18.19
CA GLY A 673 -12.02 46.34 19.58
C GLY A 673 -11.04 45.21 19.94
N PHE A 674 -10.85 44.23 19.05
CA PHE A 674 -9.82 43.21 19.23
C PHE A 674 -8.41 43.80 19.17
N ALA A 675 -8.18 44.76 18.28
CA ALA A 675 -6.91 45.48 18.18
C ALA A 675 -6.60 46.25 19.48
N GLU A 676 -7.59 46.93 20.08
CA GLU A 676 -7.44 47.62 21.37
C GLU A 676 -7.08 46.65 22.51
N GLU A 677 -7.79 45.53 22.62
CA GLU A 677 -7.47 44.50 23.62
C GLU A 677 -6.07 43.91 23.43
N TYR A 678 -5.69 43.64 22.19
CA TYR A 678 -4.38 43.09 21.85
C TYR A 678 -3.25 44.09 22.12
N GLU A 679 -3.48 45.38 21.87
CA GLU A 679 -2.53 46.46 22.17
C GLU A 679 -2.26 46.57 23.67
N GLU A 680 -3.31 46.47 24.52
CA GLU A 680 -3.17 46.46 25.98
C GLU A 680 -2.24 45.32 26.46
N LEU A 681 -2.31 44.15 25.80
CA LEU A 681 -1.50 42.97 26.13
C LEU A 681 -0.01 43.14 25.80
N LYS A 682 0.42 44.11 24.98
CA LYS A 682 1.84 44.30 24.62
C LYS A 682 2.72 44.60 25.84
N SER A 683 2.14 45.19 26.88
CA SER A 683 2.83 45.50 28.14
C SER A 683 2.90 44.33 29.13
N ALA A 684 2.16 43.24 28.88
CA ALA A 684 2.09 42.11 29.81
C ALA A 684 3.42 41.34 29.87
N GLY A 685 3.92 41.09 31.09
CA GLY A 685 5.12 40.27 31.34
C GLY A 685 6.46 40.88 30.94
N VAL A 686 6.51 41.99 30.20
CA VAL A 686 7.76 42.53 29.62
C VAL A 686 8.86 42.87 30.63
N HIS A 687 8.49 43.13 31.89
CA HIS A 687 9.41 43.44 32.99
C HIS A 687 9.92 42.22 33.76
N GLN A 688 9.47 41.00 33.41
CA GLN A 688 9.95 39.78 34.04
C GLN A 688 11.44 39.55 33.72
N PRO A 689 12.27 39.19 34.71
CA PRO A 689 13.69 38.90 34.50
C PRO A 689 13.95 37.73 33.54
N LYS A 690 15.07 37.82 32.79
CA LYS A 690 15.52 36.85 31.77
C LYS A 690 17.02 36.54 31.89
N PHE A 691 17.58 36.68 33.09
CA PHE A 691 19.01 36.66 33.35
C PHE A 691 19.68 35.37 32.85
N ALA A 692 19.08 34.20 33.09
CA ALA A 692 19.66 32.93 32.64
C ALA A 692 19.77 32.85 31.11
N ALA A 693 18.79 33.40 30.38
CA ALA A 693 18.75 33.41 28.93
C ALA A 693 19.76 34.39 28.30
N GLU A 694 20.16 35.41 29.05
CA GLU A 694 21.07 36.48 28.60
C GLU A 694 22.55 36.16 28.86
N LEU A 695 22.85 35.10 29.64
CA LEU A 695 24.20 34.61 29.91
C LEU A 695 24.93 34.27 28.60
N PRO A 696 26.22 34.63 28.43
CA PRO A 696 26.96 34.41 27.19
C PRO A 696 26.94 32.97 26.68
N GLU A 697 27.06 32.00 27.59
CA GLU A 697 27.00 30.55 27.29
C GLU A 697 25.64 30.06 26.79
N ASN A 698 24.55 30.74 27.18
CA ASN A 698 23.18 30.35 26.83
C ASN A 698 22.64 31.07 25.58
N ARG A 699 23.27 32.16 25.14
CA ARG A 699 22.82 32.92 23.96
C ARG A 699 22.74 32.05 22.71
N GLY A 700 23.71 31.16 22.50
CA GLY A 700 23.74 30.21 21.38
C GLY A 700 22.68 29.11 21.45
N LYS A 701 21.99 28.96 22.59
CA LYS A 701 20.87 28.04 22.76
C LYS A 701 19.51 28.67 22.46
N ASN A 702 19.47 29.97 22.14
CA ASN A 702 18.25 30.70 21.80
C ASN A 702 18.10 30.79 20.27
N ARG A 703 17.00 30.27 19.72
CA ARG A 703 16.72 30.37 18.28
C ARG A 703 16.51 31.84 17.85
N TYR A 704 15.94 32.65 18.74
CA TYR A 704 15.70 34.06 18.53
C TYR A 704 16.16 34.88 19.73
N ASN A 705 16.99 35.89 19.50
CA ASN A 705 17.53 36.75 20.55
C ASN A 705 16.47 37.60 21.26
N ASN A 706 15.30 37.79 20.63
CA ASN A 706 14.17 38.55 21.18
C ASN A 706 13.10 37.65 21.83
N VAL A 707 13.28 36.33 21.85
CA VAL A 707 12.33 35.39 22.49
C VAL A 707 13.06 34.57 23.54
N LEU A 708 13.09 35.11 24.75
CA LEU A 708 13.88 34.59 25.87
C LEU A 708 12.95 34.16 27.02
N PRO A 709 13.16 32.98 27.62
CA PRO A 709 12.33 32.51 28.72
C PRO A 709 12.51 33.37 29.96
N TYR A 710 11.42 33.68 30.67
CA TYR A 710 11.49 34.36 31.97
C TYR A 710 12.04 33.44 33.05
N ASP A 711 12.87 33.97 33.94
CA ASP A 711 13.51 33.19 35.01
C ASP A 711 12.49 32.56 35.96
N ILE A 712 11.35 33.23 36.18
CA ILE A 712 10.29 32.81 37.12
C ILE A 712 9.63 31.49 36.74
N SER A 713 9.57 31.20 35.44
CA SER A 713 8.80 30.07 34.87
C SER A 713 9.66 29.18 33.98
N ARG A 714 10.95 29.48 33.76
CA ARG A 714 11.81 28.68 32.88
C ARG A 714 11.92 27.24 33.35
N VAL A 715 11.98 26.32 32.39
CA VAL A 715 12.33 24.94 32.67
C VAL A 715 13.83 24.86 32.98
N LYS A 716 14.20 24.09 34.01
CA LYS A 716 15.59 23.90 34.45
C LYS A 716 15.99 22.44 34.29
N LEU A 717 17.10 22.18 33.62
CA LEU A 717 17.66 20.83 33.42
C LEU A 717 18.61 20.44 34.56
N SER A 718 18.83 19.14 34.75
CA SER A 718 19.82 18.64 35.71
C SER A 718 21.26 18.73 35.15
N ASN A 719 22.21 19.00 36.04
CA ASN A 719 23.53 19.53 35.68
C ASN A 719 24.63 18.47 35.53
N GLN A 720 24.31 17.24 35.10
CA GLN A 720 25.13 16.07 35.43
C GLN A 720 26.20 15.59 34.42
N SER A 721 26.34 16.11 33.19
CA SER A 721 27.36 15.50 32.28
C SER A 721 27.89 16.30 31.09
N SER A 722 27.26 17.38 30.62
CA SER A 722 27.57 17.97 29.30
C SER A 722 28.26 19.34 29.31
N GLY A 723 28.48 19.97 30.47
CA GLY A 723 29.06 21.31 30.53
C GLY A 723 28.17 22.44 29.99
N THR A 724 26.88 22.17 29.74
CA THR A 724 25.93 23.11 29.11
C THR A 724 24.96 23.82 30.07
N GLY A 725 25.13 23.68 31.39
CA GLY A 725 24.32 24.38 32.42
C GLY A 725 22.87 23.87 32.56
N ASP A 726 22.06 24.52 33.41
CA ASP A 726 20.65 24.15 33.67
C ASP A 726 19.65 24.69 32.63
N TYR A 727 20.15 25.29 31.54
CA TYR A 727 19.39 26.16 30.68
C TYR A 727 18.85 25.47 29.42
N ILE A 728 17.55 25.64 29.20
CA ILE A 728 16.85 25.40 27.95
C ILE A 728 15.84 26.53 27.70
N ASN A 729 15.62 26.91 26.44
CA ASN A 729 14.63 27.93 26.09
C ASN A 729 13.20 27.34 26.09
N ALA A 730 12.66 27.19 27.30
CA ALA A 730 11.30 26.73 27.56
C ALA A 730 10.77 27.30 28.87
N ASN A 731 9.44 27.47 28.97
CA ASN A 731 8.76 27.90 30.20
C ASN A 731 7.59 26.97 30.53
N TYR A 732 7.37 26.71 31.81
CA TYR A 732 6.10 26.15 32.26
C TYR A 732 4.98 27.15 32.02
N MET A 733 3.88 26.67 31.45
CA MET A 733 2.68 27.45 31.20
C MET A 733 1.50 26.89 32.00
N PRO A 734 0.67 27.77 32.55
CA PRO A 734 -0.56 27.36 33.22
C PRO A 734 -1.55 26.81 32.20
N GLY A 735 -2.24 25.73 32.58
CA GLY A 735 -3.47 25.26 31.96
C GLY A 735 -4.68 25.73 32.77
N TYR A 736 -5.82 25.06 32.59
CA TYR A 736 -7.02 25.37 33.36
C TYR A 736 -6.89 24.91 34.83
N ASN A 737 -6.50 23.65 35.06
CA ASN A 737 -6.44 23.05 36.40
C ASN A 737 -5.05 23.04 37.06
N SER A 738 -3.98 23.35 36.32
CA SER A 738 -2.60 23.25 36.82
C SER A 738 -1.72 24.41 36.34
N LYS A 739 -0.87 24.92 37.23
CA LYS A 739 0.12 25.98 36.90
C LYS A 739 1.27 25.49 36.01
N LYS A 740 1.41 24.18 35.84
CA LYS A 740 2.45 23.54 35.02
C LYS A 740 1.85 22.52 34.04
N ALA A 741 0.63 22.75 33.58
CA ALA A 741 -0.04 21.83 32.65
C ALA A 741 0.72 21.69 31.32
N PHE A 742 1.44 22.73 30.91
CA PHE A 742 2.19 22.75 29.66
C PHE A 742 3.62 23.20 29.87
N ILE A 743 4.48 22.85 28.91
CA ILE A 743 5.77 23.49 28.68
C ILE A 743 5.72 24.12 27.29
N ALA A 744 5.90 25.45 27.21
CA ALA A 744 6.09 26.14 25.93
C ALA A 744 7.59 26.26 25.62
N ALA A 745 8.03 25.62 24.54
CA ALA A 745 9.44 25.59 24.14
C ALA A 745 9.64 26.12 22.72
N GLN A 746 10.85 26.61 22.43
CA GLN A 746 11.26 26.85 21.04
C GLN A 746 11.45 25.52 20.29
N GLY A 747 11.36 25.55 18.96
CA GLY A 747 11.82 24.43 18.14
C GLY A 747 13.33 24.25 18.33
N PRO A 748 13.81 23.05 18.71
CA PRO A 748 15.22 22.84 19.05
C PRO A 748 16.15 23.21 17.88
N LEU A 749 17.30 23.78 18.21
CA LEU A 749 18.46 24.02 17.34
C LEU A 749 19.36 22.78 17.33
N PRO A 750 20.29 22.62 16.36
CA PRO A 750 21.18 21.47 16.29
C PRO A 750 21.95 21.21 17.60
N ASN A 751 22.43 22.28 18.24
CA ASN A 751 23.17 22.25 19.51
C ASN A 751 22.29 22.14 20.77
N THR A 752 20.98 21.98 20.62
CA THR A 752 20.02 21.89 21.74
C THR A 752 19.07 20.70 21.62
N ILE A 753 19.25 19.83 20.64
CA ILE A 753 18.42 18.61 20.50
C ILE A 753 18.60 17.70 21.71
N GLU A 754 19.82 17.56 22.22
CA GLU A 754 20.11 16.78 23.42
C GLU A 754 19.43 17.39 24.65
N ASP A 755 19.59 18.71 24.87
CA ASP A 755 18.89 19.44 25.93
C ASP A 755 17.35 19.23 25.85
N PHE A 756 16.79 19.18 24.63
CA PHE A 756 15.36 18.99 24.38
C PHE A 756 14.86 17.60 24.80
N TRP A 757 15.59 16.54 24.44
CA TRP A 757 15.24 15.18 24.90
C TRP A 757 15.53 14.97 26.39
N GLN A 758 16.57 15.61 26.92
CA GLN A 758 16.81 15.64 28.36
C GLN A 758 15.64 16.30 29.11
N MET A 759 15.08 17.40 28.58
CA MET A 759 13.87 18.02 29.12
C MET A 759 12.68 17.05 29.10
N ILE A 760 12.43 16.39 27.97
CA ILE A 760 11.32 15.42 27.81
C ILE A 760 11.42 14.31 28.85
N TRP A 761 12.62 13.77 29.04
CA TRP A 761 12.89 12.74 30.03
C TRP A 761 12.70 13.26 31.46
N GLU A 762 13.43 14.30 31.86
CA GLU A 762 13.44 14.78 33.24
C GLU A 762 12.09 15.31 33.71
N LYS A 763 11.28 15.85 32.79
CA LYS A 763 9.97 16.41 33.12
C LYS A 763 8.83 15.42 32.88
N ASN A 764 9.17 14.16 32.64
CA ASN A 764 8.22 13.05 32.49
C ASN A 764 7.13 13.36 31.46
N ILE A 765 7.54 13.85 30.27
CA ILE A 765 6.63 14.29 29.20
C ILE A 765 6.20 13.08 28.37
N TYR A 766 4.89 12.88 28.22
CA TYR A 766 4.29 11.82 27.39
C TYR A 766 3.70 12.34 26.07
N SER A 767 3.45 13.64 25.96
CA SER A 767 2.82 14.26 24.80
C SER A 767 3.59 15.49 24.34
N ILE A 768 3.92 15.52 23.05
CA ILE A 768 4.57 16.63 22.37
C ILE A 768 3.62 17.16 21.30
N VAL A 769 3.33 18.45 21.32
CA VAL A 769 2.53 19.16 20.32
C VAL A 769 3.45 20.06 19.51
N MET A 770 3.71 19.68 18.26
CA MET A 770 4.54 20.41 17.31
C MET A 770 3.66 21.16 16.31
N LEU A 771 3.72 22.49 16.32
CA LEU A 771 2.84 23.37 15.54
C LEU A 771 3.56 24.09 14.39
N THR A 772 4.61 23.48 13.84
CA THR A 772 5.43 24.06 12.76
C THR A 772 6.04 22.95 11.94
N LYS A 773 6.24 23.17 10.64
CA LYS A 773 7.11 22.30 9.84
C LYS A 773 8.56 22.60 10.20
N CYS A 774 9.48 21.64 10.00
CA CYS A 774 10.91 21.90 10.21
C CYS A 774 11.41 23.06 9.34
N VAL A 775 10.91 23.18 8.12
CA VAL A 775 11.25 24.24 7.17
C VAL A 775 9.96 24.88 6.64
N GLU A 776 9.88 26.20 6.72
CA GLU A 776 8.77 27.03 6.22
C GLU A 776 9.37 28.17 5.40
N GLN A 777 8.90 28.38 4.17
CA GLN A 777 9.48 29.33 3.19
C GLN A 777 11.03 29.25 3.09
N ALA A 778 11.57 28.04 3.00
CA ALA A 778 13.02 27.76 2.95
C ALA A 778 13.82 28.28 4.16
N ARG A 779 13.17 28.61 5.28
CA ARG A 779 13.82 28.94 6.55
C ARG A 779 13.59 27.82 7.56
N THR A 780 14.67 27.37 8.19
CA THR A 780 14.58 26.37 9.25
C THR A 780 13.90 26.95 10.48
N LYS A 781 12.71 26.45 10.78
CA LYS A 781 11.89 26.83 11.94
C LYS A 781 12.15 25.94 13.15
N CYS A 782 12.47 24.68 12.90
CA CYS A 782 12.73 23.65 13.90
C CYS A 782 13.66 22.60 13.29
N GLU A 783 14.63 22.09 14.05
CA GLU A 783 15.36 20.89 13.60
C GLU A 783 14.47 19.66 13.70
N GLN A 784 14.73 18.66 12.86
CA GLN A 784 14.17 17.34 13.05
C GLN A 784 14.87 16.67 14.25
N TYR A 785 14.21 16.73 15.40
CA TYR A 785 14.73 16.19 16.66
C TYR A 785 14.36 14.71 16.88
N TRP A 786 13.63 14.06 15.97
CA TRP A 786 13.23 12.65 16.08
C TRP A 786 13.94 11.79 15.02
N PRO A 787 14.07 10.47 15.25
CA PRO A 787 14.67 9.54 14.28
C PRO A 787 13.74 9.24 13.09
N ASP A 788 14.29 8.86 11.93
CA ASP A 788 13.50 8.44 10.76
C ASP A 788 13.01 6.98 10.87
N LYS A 789 13.92 6.01 11.00
CA LYS A 789 13.58 4.57 11.07
C LYS A 789 14.40 3.79 12.09
N GLN A 790 15.66 4.19 12.29
CA GLN A 790 16.56 3.53 13.25
C GLN A 790 16.56 4.28 14.59
N PRO A 791 16.66 3.57 15.73
CA PRO A 791 16.87 4.21 17.03
C PRO A 791 18.02 5.21 16.99
N LYS A 792 17.84 6.38 17.60
CA LYS A 792 18.86 7.44 17.64
C LYS A 792 19.10 7.88 19.08
N SER A 793 20.38 8.00 19.43
CA SER A 793 20.81 8.52 20.73
C SER A 793 20.94 10.04 20.68
N TYR A 794 20.42 10.70 21.71
CA TYR A 794 20.52 12.13 21.97
C TYR A 794 21.09 12.31 23.39
N GLY A 795 22.41 12.43 23.49
CA GLY A 795 23.10 12.24 24.78
C GLY A 795 22.81 10.85 25.35
N ASP A 796 22.40 10.79 26.62
CA ASP A 796 22.04 9.54 27.30
C ASP A 796 20.64 9.01 26.95
N ILE A 797 19.85 9.72 26.16
CA ILE A 797 18.47 9.33 25.83
C ILE A 797 18.43 8.65 24.46
N ILE A 798 17.93 7.42 24.41
CA ILE A 798 17.68 6.66 23.19
C ILE A 798 16.21 6.81 22.81
N VAL A 799 15.96 7.23 21.58
CA VAL A 799 14.60 7.41 21.05
C VAL A 799 14.41 6.47 19.89
N THR A 800 13.35 5.67 19.95
CA THR A 800 12.97 4.71 18.92
C THR A 800 11.58 5.05 18.41
N MET A 801 11.42 5.27 17.10
CA MET A 801 10.11 5.46 16.50
C MET A 801 9.38 4.12 16.37
N VAL A 802 8.19 4.03 16.96
CA VAL A 802 7.34 2.84 16.99
C VAL A 802 6.34 2.86 15.85
N SER A 803 5.70 4.00 15.62
CA SER A 803 4.74 4.20 14.53
C SER A 803 4.70 5.64 14.07
N GLU A 804 4.35 5.84 12.81
CA GLU A 804 4.09 7.14 12.20
C GLU A 804 2.80 7.05 11.37
N VAL A 805 1.86 7.95 11.64
CA VAL A 805 0.61 8.10 10.89
C VAL A 805 0.58 9.50 10.30
N VAL A 806 0.77 9.60 8.99
CA VAL A 806 0.77 10.87 8.26
C VAL A 806 -0.63 11.13 7.69
N LEU A 807 -1.27 12.20 8.14
CA LEU A 807 -2.51 12.74 7.58
C LEU A 807 -2.23 14.09 6.92
N PRO A 808 -3.10 14.60 6.02
CA PRO A 808 -2.88 15.87 5.35
C PRO A 808 -2.70 17.05 6.33
N GLU A 809 -3.45 17.04 7.45
CA GLU A 809 -3.50 18.14 8.41
C GLU A 809 -2.46 17.99 9.54
N TRP A 810 -2.13 16.76 9.92
CA TRP A 810 -1.15 16.47 10.97
C TRP A 810 -0.51 15.10 10.83
N THR A 811 0.65 14.91 11.46
CA THR A 811 1.32 13.62 11.62
C THR A 811 1.32 13.22 13.10
N ILE A 812 1.02 11.97 13.41
CA ILE A 812 1.12 11.42 14.77
C ILE A 812 2.27 10.41 14.80
N ARG A 813 3.21 10.57 15.73
CA ARG A 813 4.32 9.65 15.93
C ARG A 813 4.34 9.13 17.34
N ASP A 814 4.57 7.83 17.50
CA ASP A 814 4.82 7.22 18.80
C ASP A 814 6.29 6.85 18.92
N PHE A 815 6.87 7.19 20.06
CA PHE A 815 8.25 6.90 20.40
C PHE A 815 8.34 6.09 21.68
N THR A 816 9.25 5.13 21.72
CA THR A 816 9.79 4.62 22.98
C THR A 816 11.02 5.45 23.32
N VAL A 817 11.03 6.02 24.52
CA VAL A 817 12.13 6.83 25.04
C VAL A 817 12.75 6.07 26.21
N GLU A 818 14.06 5.87 26.15
CA GLU A 818 14.82 5.09 27.14
C GLU A 818 16.06 5.86 27.56
N LYS A 819 16.47 5.74 28.82
CA LYS A 819 17.73 6.32 29.30
C LYS A 819 18.82 5.26 29.38
N SER A 820 19.94 5.53 28.71
CA SER A 820 21.15 4.71 28.70
C SER A 820 21.58 4.42 30.14
N ASN A 821 21.78 3.14 30.45
CA ASN A 821 22.16 2.62 31.78
C ASN A 821 21.02 2.52 32.82
N THR A 822 19.76 2.70 32.44
CA THR A 822 18.60 2.39 33.30
C THR A 822 17.59 1.53 32.56
N PRO A 823 16.84 0.65 33.25
CA PRO A 823 15.74 -0.10 32.64
C PRO A 823 14.47 0.73 32.47
N GLU A 824 14.51 2.02 32.84
CA GLU A 824 13.36 2.93 32.71
C GLU A 824 13.13 3.28 31.25
N SER A 825 11.89 3.10 30.80
CA SER A 825 11.41 3.56 29.51
C SER A 825 9.96 4.03 29.62
N HIS A 826 9.57 4.98 28.77
CA HIS A 826 8.18 5.39 28.63
C HIS A 826 7.86 5.79 27.20
N THR A 827 6.57 5.78 26.88
CA THR A 827 6.07 6.13 25.55
C THR A 827 5.81 7.62 25.43
N VAL A 828 6.29 8.22 24.35
CA VAL A 828 6.04 9.63 24.04
C VAL A 828 5.35 9.73 22.68
N ARG A 829 4.18 10.36 22.65
CA ARG A 829 3.45 10.64 21.43
C ARG A 829 3.69 12.08 20.98
N GLN A 830 4.12 12.26 19.74
CA GLN A 830 4.21 13.57 19.10
C GLN A 830 3.02 13.77 18.15
N PHE A 831 2.29 14.85 18.39
CA PHE A 831 1.24 15.39 17.54
C PHE A 831 1.82 16.55 16.73
N HIS A 832 2.05 16.36 15.45
CA HIS A 832 2.69 17.33 14.57
C HIS A 832 1.67 17.94 13.61
N PHE A 833 1.17 19.12 13.95
CA PHE A 833 0.21 19.87 13.13
C PHE A 833 0.93 20.54 11.95
N THR A 834 0.69 20.01 10.74
CA THR A 834 1.41 20.38 9.50
C THR A 834 0.62 21.35 8.62
N SER A 835 -0.64 21.63 8.92
CA SER A 835 -1.49 22.53 8.14
C SER A 835 -1.53 23.97 8.65
N TRP A 836 -0.81 24.34 9.71
CA TRP A 836 -0.74 25.75 10.12
C TRP A 836 0.03 26.55 9.07
N PRO A 837 -0.55 27.62 8.48
CA PRO A 837 0.11 28.37 7.43
C PRO A 837 1.35 29.13 7.92
N ASP A 838 2.31 29.32 7.02
CA ASP A 838 3.57 30.01 7.29
C ASP A 838 3.37 31.48 7.72
N HIS A 839 2.32 32.13 7.18
CA HIS A 839 1.84 33.47 7.58
C HIS A 839 0.39 33.38 8.06
N GLY A 840 0.05 34.14 9.11
CA GLY A 840 -1.30 34.22 9.63
C GLY A 840 -1.74 33.02 10.49
N VAL A 841 -3.00 32.66 10.32
CA VAL A 841 -3.74 31.64 11.09
C VAL A 841 -4.45 30.68 10.12
N PRO A 842 -4.81 29.46 10.55
CA PRO A 842 -5.62 28.56 9.72
C PRO A 842 -6.89 29.26 9.20
N GLU A 843 -7.31 28.95 7.97
CA GLU A 843 -8.50 29.56 7.34
C GLU A 843 -9.78 29.25 8.12
N THR A 844 -9.84 28.07 8.74
CA THR A 844 -10.96 27.59 9.54
C THR A 844 -10.49 27.19 10.94
N THR A 845 -11.40 27.28 11.90
CA THR A 845 -11.12 27.01 13.33
C THR A 845 -11.24 25.52 13.69
N ASP A 846 -12.05 24.78 12.94
CA ASP A 846 -12.38 23.37 13.15
C ASP A 846 -11.15 22.46 13.17
N LEU A 847 -10.18 22.67 12.26
CA LEU A 847 -8.97 21.86 12.21
C LEU A 847 -8.18 21.93 13.51
N LEU A 848 -7.97 23.13 14.06
CA LEU A 848 -7.22 23.29 15.30
C LEU A 848 -8.02 22.82 16.52
N ILE A 849 -9.34 23.03 16.52
CA ILE A 849 -10.24 22.55 17.58
C ILE A 849 -10.24 21.02 17.62
N ASN A 850 -10.39 20.35 16.47
CA ASN A 850 -10.36 18.89 16.35
C ASN A 850 -9.00 18.32 16.76
N PHE A 851 -7.91 18.95 16.30
CA PHE A 851 -6.55 18.59 16.72
C PHE A 851 -6.37 18.71 18.23
N ARG A 852 -6.86 19.79 18.85
CA ARG A 852 -6.85 19.97 20.30
C ARG A 852 -7.64 18.86 21.00
N HIS A 853 -8.83 18.50 20.52
CA HIS A 853 -9.62 17.41 21.12
C HIS A 853 -8.85 16.08 21.11
N LEU A 854 -8.19 15.76 20.00
CA LEU A 854 -7.37 14.57 19.86
C LEU A 854 -6.17 14.57 20.83
N VAL A 855 -5.50 15.71 20.99
CA VAL A 855 -4.41 15.86 22.00
C VAL A 855 -4.96 15.73 23.42
N HIS A 856 -6.09 16.37 23.71
CA HIS A 856 -6.72 16.37 25.04
C HIS A 856 -7.19 14.96 25.45
N GLU A 857 -7.79 14.22 24.52
CA GLU A 857 -8.22 12.83 24.73
C GLU A 857 -7.03 11.92 25.07
N TYR A 858 -5.92 12.03 24.35
CA TYR A 858 -4.70 11.29 24.69
C TYR A 858 -4.13 11.72 26.05
N ASN A 859 -4.09 13.04 26.31
CA ASN A 859 -3.56 13.57 27.57
C ASN A 859 -4.37 13.15 28.80
N SER A 860 -5.68 12.88 28.65
CA SER A 860 -6.52 12.36 29.74
C SER A 860 -6.07 10.99 30.25
N GLN A 861 -5.25 10.26 29.48
CA GLN A 861 -4.69 8.95 29.80
C GLN A 861 -3.29 9.04 30.41
N ASN A 862 -2.65 10.22 30.36
CA ASN A 862 -1.30 10.43 30.87
C ASN A 862 -1.30 10.67 32.40
N PRO A 863 -0.16 10.48 33.09
CA PRO A 863 -0.04 10.83 34.50
C PRO A 863 -0.40 12.30 34.78
N MET A 864 -1.13 12.55 35.87
CA MET A 864 -1.68 13.89 36.21
C MET A 864 -0.62 15.01 36.30
N ASP A 865 0.61 14.66 36.68
CA ASP A 865 1.71 15.62 36.83
C ASP A 865 2.56 15.79 35.55
N SER A 866 2.21 15.12 34.45
CA SER A 866 2.94 15.21 33.18
C SER A 866 2.55 16.47 32.41
N PRO A 867 3.48 17.42 32.18
CA PRO A 867 3.22 18.57 31.33
C PRO A 867 3.18 18.16 29.86
N THR A 868 2.24 18.75 29.10
CA THR A 868 2.26 18.64 27.63
C THR A 868 3.29 19.60 27.06
N LEU A 869 4.27 19.10 26.31
CA LEU A 869 5.26 19.93 25.64
C LEU A 869 4.67 20.51 24.36
N VAL A 870 4.52 21.82 24.26
CA VAL A 870 4.00 22.50 23.07
C VAL A 870 5.11 23.38 22.50
N HIS A 871 5.41 23.21 21.21
CA HIS A 871 6.40 24.04 20.53
C HIS A 871 5.99 24.37 19.10
N CYS A 872 6.57 25.46 18.60
CA CYS A 872 6.53 25.82 17.18
C CYS A 872 7.96 26.18 16.76
N SER A 873 8.17 27.36 16.17
CA SER A 873 9.52 27.87 15.94
C SER A 873 10.07 28.61 17.15
N ALA A 874 9.46 29.73 17.53
CA ALA A 874 9.86 30.51 18.72
C ALA A 874 9.22 30.00 20.03
N GLY A 875 8.18 29.15 19.93
CA GLY A 875 7.46 28.66 21.10
C GLY A 875 6.55 29.69 21.74
N VAL A 876 6.00 30.65 20.98
CA VAL A 876 5.19 31.76 21.51
C VAL A 876 3.89 32.02 20.74
N GLY A 877 3.95 32.17 19.42
CA GLY A 877 2.77 32.47 18.59
C GLY A 877 1.76 31.32 18.54
N ARG A 878 1.95 30.38 17.59
CA ARG A 878 1.10 29.19 17.45
C ARG A 878 0.99 28.37 18.74
N THR A 879 2.09 28.22 19.46
CA THR A 879 2.16 27.60 20.79
C THR A 879 1.23 28.27 21.79
N GLY A 880 1.25 29.60 21.88
CA GLY A 880 0.37 30.35 22.77
C GLY A 880 -1.08 30.25 22.34
N THR A 881 -1.36 30.28 21.04
CA THR A 881 -2.72 30.09 20.51
C THR A 881 -3.29 28.72 20.87
N PHE A 882 -2.53 27.64 20.68
CA PHE A 882 -2.98 26.29 21.05
C PHE A 882 -3.27 26.15 22.55
N ILE A 883 -2.33 26.60 23.40
CA ILE A 883 -2.51 26.55 24.87
C ILE A 883 -3.71 27.41 25.30
N ALA A 884 -3.88 28.59 24.70
CA ALA A 884 -5.02 29.46 25.01
C ALA A 884 -6.35 28.81 24.63
N ILE A 885 -6.49 28.23 23.43
CA ILE A 885 -7.72 27.51 23.04
C ILE A 885 -8.01 26.39 24.02
N ASP A 886 -7.01 25.58 24.36
CA ASP A 886 -7.23 24.47 25.28
C ASP A 886 -7.80 24.92 26.63
N ARG A 887 -7.24 26.00 27.19
CA ARG A 887 -7.75 26.62 28.42
C ARG A 887 -9.14 27.20 28.25
N LEU A 888 -9.41 27.87 27.13
CA LEU A 888 -10.67 28.55 26.87
C LEU A 888 -11.82 27.57 26.73
N ILE A 889 -11.66 26.45 26.02
CA ILE A 889 -12.75 25.46 25.96
C ILE A 889 -12.96 24.75 27.31
N GLN A 890 -11.91 24.49 28.10
CA GLN A 890 -12.10 24.00 29.48
C GLN A 890 -12.83 25.04 30.36
N GLN A 891 -12.48 26.32 30.24
CA GLN A 891 -13.16 27.41 30.98
C GLN A 891 -14.64 27.51 30.59
N MET A 892 -14.94 27.41 29.29
CA MET A 892 -16.31 27.38 28.79
C MET A 892 -17.12 26.20 29.35
N GLU A 893 -16.53 25.01 29.34
CA GLU A 893 -17.17 23.77 29.78
C GLU A 893 -17.43 23.76 31.29
N MET A 894 -16.52 24.31 32.08
CA MET A 894 -16.56 24.26 33.55
C MET A 894 -17.27 25.46 34.19
N GLU A 895 -17.12 26.66 33.64
CA GLU A 895 -17.63 27.91 34.25
C GLU A 895 -18.78 28.55 33.45
N GLY A 896 -18.99 28.15 32.19
CA GLY A 896 -19.93 28.83 31.29
C GLY A 896 -19.50 30.27 30.94
N THR A 897 -18.23 30.61 31.17
CA THR A 897 -17.62 31.91 30.90
C THR A 897 -16.34 31.76 30.09
N VAL A 898 -15.93 32.84 29.43
CA VAL A 898 -14.71 32.91 28.62
C VAL A 898 -13.98 34.20 28.93
N ASP A 899 -12.67 34.13 29.15
CA ASP A 899 -11.81 35.31 29.31
C ASP A 899 -10.57 35.19 28.43
N VAL A 900 -10.72 35.44 27.12
CA VAL A 900 -9.61 35.37 26.15
C VAL A 900 -8.48 36.32 26.55
N TYR A 901 -8.81 37.55 26.90
CA TYR A 901 -7.84 38.55 27.36
C TYR A 901 -7.08 38.07 28.60
N GLY A 902 -7.79 37.62 29.63
CA GLY A 902 -7.19 37.14 30.88
C GLY A 902 -6.30 35.91 30.68
N VAL A 903 -6.72 34.96 29.84
CA VAL A 903 -5.92 33.79 29.49
C VAL A 903 -4.62 34.21 28.80
N VAL A 904 -4.68 35.07 27.77
CA VAL A 904 -3.47 35.52 27.06
C VAL A 904 -2.56 36.36 27.95
N TYR A 905 -3.13 37.22 28.80
CA TYR A 905 -2.39 37.98 29.81
C TYR A 905 -1.59 37.06 30.74
N ASP A 906 -2.25 36.03 31.28
CA ASP A 906 -1.63 35.04 32.17
C ASP A 906 -0.52 34.24 31.44
N LEU A 907 -0.75 33.84 30.19
CA LEU A 907 0.30 33.22 29.36
C LEU A 907 1.50 34.17 29.17
N ARG A 908 1.26 35.46 28.89
CA ARG A 908 2.34 36.46 28.74
C ARG A 908 3.08 36.75 30.03
N MET A 909 2.51 36.47 31.20
CA MET A 909 3.23 36.54 32.48
C MET A 909 4.22 35.38 32.66
N HIS A 910 4.06 34.28 31.93
CA HIS A 910 4.91 33.08 32.01
C HIS A 910 5.92 32.99 30.87
N ARG A 911 5.63 33.49 29.67
CA ARG A 911 6.57 33.51 28.53
C ARG A 911 6.29 34.74 27.67
N PRO A 912 7.31 35.43 27.11
CA PRO A 912 7.06 36.63 26.31
C PRO A 912 6.26 36.31 25.05
N LEU A 913 5.47 37.29 24.57
CA LEU A 913 4.84 37.27 23.24
C LEU A 913 3.91 36.07 22.97
N MET A 914 3.41 35.39 24.00
CA MET A 914 2.40 34.33 23.82
C MET A 914 1.19 34.90 23.08
N VAL A 915 0.76 34.20 22.02
CA VAL A 915 -0.18 34.72 21.00
C VAL A 915 0.44 35.97 20.37
N GLN A 916 1.28 35.79 19.35
CA GLN A 916 2.28 36.77 18.92
C GLN A 916 1.74 37.82 17.95
N THR A 917 0.65 37.53 17.24
CA THR A 917 0.03 38.43 16.27
C THR A 917 -1.42 38.74 16.65
N GLU A 918 -1.91 39.88 16.18
CA GLU A 918 -3.32 40.25 16.32
C GLU A 918 -4.23 39.22 15.65
N ASP A 919 -3.87 38.74 14.45
CA ASP A 919 -4.60 37.67 13.75
C ASP A 919 -4.76 36.41 14.61
N GLN A 920 -3.73 36.03 15.39
CA GLN A 920 -3.82 34.89 16.31
C GLN A 920 -4.79 35.17 17.46
N TYR A 921 -4.85 36.40 17.96
CA TYR A 921 -5.79 36.80 19.00
C TYR A 921 -7.23 36.86 18.48
N ILE A 922 -7.44 37.37 17.27
CA ILE A 922 -8.75 37.35 16.59
C ILE A 922 -9.17 35.90 16.33
N PHE A 923 -8.24 35.05 15.87
CA PHE A 923 -8.49 33.63 15.65
C PHE A 923 -8.87 32.88 16.92
N LEU A 924 -8.28 33.20 18.07
CA LEU A 924 -8.74 32.66 19.37
C LEU A 924 -10.20 32.98 19.64
N ASN A 925 -10.59 34.25 19.43
CA ASN A 925 -11.97 34.68 19.62
C ASN A 925 -12.90 34.00 18.61
N GLN A 926 -12.45 33.80 17.37
CA GLN A 926 -13.20 33.08 16.33
C GLN A 926 -13.40 31.61 16.73
N CYS A 927 -12.37 30.93 17.24
CA CYS A 927 -12.48 29.56 17.77
C CYS A 927 -13.54 29.48 18.87
N VAL A 928 -13.50 30.41 19.84
CA VAL A 928 -14.52 30.47 20.91
C VAL A 928 -15.91 30.65 20.31
N MET A 929 -16.08 31.59 19.38
CA MET A 929 -17.36 31.85 18.72
C MET A 929 -17.93 30.62 18.01
N ASP A 930 -17.07 29.88 17.30
CA ASP A 930 -17.48 28.70 16.54
C ASP A 930 -17.80 27.50 17.45
N ILE A 931 -17.06 27.32 18.55
CA ILE A 931 -17.39 26.32 19.58
C ILE A 931 -18.77 26.62 20.19
N ILE A 932 -19.05 27.88 20.52
CA ILE A 932 -20.34 28.30 21.10
C ILE A 932 -21.48 28.05 20.11
N LYS A 933 -21.30 28.37 18.82
CA LYS A 933 -22.29 28.08 17.77
C LYS A 933 -22.56 26.58 17.66
N SER A 934 -21.52 25.77 17.58
CA SER A 934 -21.61 24.31 17.48
C SER A 934 -22.36 23.69 18.68
N GLN A 935 -22.07 24.16 19.90
CA GLN A 935 -22.79 23.71 21.10
C GLN A 935 -24.27 24.11 21.11
N ARG A 936 -24.61 25.28 20.54
CA ARG A 936 -26.01 25.73 20.39
C ARG A 936 -26.74 24.87 19.37
N GLU A 937 -26.15 24.62 18.20
CA GLU A 937 -26.71 23.79 17.12
C GLU A 937 -27.00 22.36 17.61
N ARG A 938 -26.04 21.71 18.29
CA ARG A 938 -26.24 20.39 18.92
C ARG A 938 -27.38 20.38 19.95
N LYS A 939 -27.56 21.45 20.73
CA LYS A 939 -28.70 21.56 21.67
C LYS A 939 -30.03 21.71 20.93
N THR A 940 -30.09 22.43 19.82
CA THR A 940 -31.29 22.52 18.97
C THR A 940 -31.64 21.18 18.31
N ASP A 941 -30.66 20.42 17.81
CA ASP A 941 -30.90 19.11 17.21
C ASP A 941 -31.44 18.09 18.23
N LEU A 942 -30.96 18.13 19.48
CA LEU A 942 -31.49 17.31 20.59
C LEU A 942 -32.93 17.71 20.98
N ILE A 943 -33.32 18.98 20.80
CA ILE A 943 -34.69 19.45 21.03
C ILE A 943 -35.63 18.97 19.90
N TYR A 944 -35.18 18.95 18.64
CA TYR A 944 -35.97 18.43 17.51
C TYR A 944 -36.04 16.90 17.47
N GLN A 945 -35.03 16.19 17.98
CA GLN A 945 -35.08 14.73 18.11
C GLN A 945 -36.08 14.25 19.18
N ASN A 946 -36.32 15.03 20.25
CA ASN A 946 -37.31 14.68 21.28
C ASN A 946 -38.79 14.79 20.83
N VAL A 947 -39.08 15.41 19.68
CA VAL A 947 -40.44 15.48 19.12
C VAL A 947 -40.70 14.34 18.12
N THR A 948 -39.64 13.69 17.62
CA THR A 948 -39.72 12.69 16.54
C THR A 948 -39.40 11.27 17.03
N ALA A 949 -38.73 11.11 18.17
CA ALA A 949 -38.32 9.82 18.73
C ALA A 949 -39.35 9.12 19.65
N MET A 950 -40.62 9.56 19.69
CA MET A 950 -41.72 8.82 20.36
C MET A 950 -42.47 7.84 19.43
N ALA A 951 -42.04 7.69 18.18
CA ALA A 951 -42.53 6.64 17.32
C ALA A 951 -41.33 5.98 16.63
N ILE A 952 -41.35 4.65 16.56
CA ILE A 952 -40.45 3.78 15.80
C ILE A 952 -39.35 3.11 16.67
N TYR A 953 -39.69 1.88 17.09
CA TYR A 953 -38.90 0.76 17.63
C TYR A 953 -38.68 0.63 19.15
N GLU A 954 -39.71 0.07 19.78
CA GLU A 954 -39.57 -1.09 20.66
C GLU A 954 -38.75 -2.22 20.00
N ASN A 955 -38.05 -3.00 20.84
CA ASN A 955 -37.31 -4.25 20.60
C ASN A 955 -35.88 -4.12 20.06
N PHE A 956 -34.90 -4.15 20.98
CA PHE A 956 -33.90 -5.23 21.04
C PHE A 956 -33.19 -5.21 22.42
N THR A 957 -33.37 -6.30 23.18
CA THR A 957 -32.66 -6.59 24.44
C THR A 957 -31.21 -7.00 24.18
N PRO A 958 -30.23 -6.57 25.01
CA PRO A 958 -28.83 -6.96 24.88
C PRO A 958 -28.50 -8.26 25.65
N GLY A 959 -27.64 -9.09 25.06
CA GLY A 959 -27.04 -10.29 25.65
C GLY A 959 -25.52 -10.32 25.46
N PRO A 960 -24.77 -11.13 26.23
CA PRO A 960 -23.71 -10.61 27.10
C PRO A 960 -22.31 -11.18 26.83
N ALA A 961 -21.25 -10.41 27.16
CA ALA A 961 -20.00 -10.93 27.73
C ALA A 961 -19.03 -9.79 28.09
N PHE A 962 -19.06 -9.37 29.36
CA PHE A 962 -17.96 -8.67 30.04
C PHE A 962 -17.26 -9.72 30.93
N GLY A 963 -15.96 -9.92 30.75
CA GLY A 963 -15.10 -10.63 31.71
C GLY A 963 -14.35 -9.63 32.58
N LYS A 964 -14.64 -9.59 33.88
CA LYS A 964 -13.87 -8.91 34.93
C LYS A 964 -12.94 -9.90 35.64
N ALA A 965 -11.76 -9.43 36.06
CA ALA A 965 -11.17 -9.57 37.41
C ALA A 965 -9.77 -8.89 37.40
N ASN A 966 -9.53 -7.77 38.09
CA ASN A 966 -9.32 -7.51 39.53
C ASN A 966 -7.95 -7.95 40.10
N GLY A 967 -7.28 -7.02 40.81
CA GLY A 967 -6.30 -7.35 41.84
C GLY A 967 -5.48 -6.16 42.35
N TYR A 968 -5.96 -5.46 43.38
CA TYR A 968 -5.12 -4.71 44.33
C TYR A 968 -5.09 -5.49 45.65
N HIS A 969 -3.91 -5.89 46.09
CA HIS A 969 -3.52 -6.03 47.50
C HIS A 969 -1.99 -6.05 47.59
N THR A 970 -1.48 -5.32 48.58
CA THR A 970 -0.09 -4.97 48.96
C THR A 970 0.67 -3.98 48.10
#